data_AF-A0A851MW28-F1
#
_entry.id   AF-A0A851MW28-F1
#
_cell.length_a   1.000
_cell.length_b   1.000
_cell.length_c   1.000
_cell.angle_alpha   90.00
_cell.angle_beta   90.00
_cell.angle_gamma   90.00
#
_symmetry.space_group_name_H-M   'P 1'
#
loop_
_entity.id
_entity.type
_entity.pdbx_description
1 polymer ?
#
loop_
_entity_poly.entity_id
_entity_poly.type
_entity_poly.pdbx_seq_one_letter_code
_entity_poly.pdbx_strand_id
1 'polypeptide(L)'
;PGNMGDPISPRSEPTSEQVPELPSEHGNQGWEKELQQHGSEEHEISKMSEEPAEEIELVVLDPEHPLMRRFQAALKNYITKQIEQVTVDLLELRAATKESKVQREELGVVLYEAQQQLAQLEVELQKSLERCSRAAAARQQLEEELEALRDTYQQKWHNTDDERKKVSALQTQVEKLALELFYMQNMDQDMHHKILLMKRSAKKAEVEKFQAEVEKKKQDLLLDQLTRKAYELQEQIALFEAQFVAQAEDTKVTRQAVTEAALEVQAINMEKKRLINYWNSSLAGMKQRDEAYVATQELLSNYRRDLKSLEGDIHGCGKSIRKEEEKNELLVTILNRFQNNASVTRKMIEHCLLQQEALRVETGTYTRVLHETEQALIRTRMDQAAHLNELVSIRKDIEKKTYIKEQVENEIMAKLQEQMISSKAAKHFSQLAAKLRREKNDLELHFHKVENDVAQIILNATNTSCRLTVLQKTLSEVDKEIKDITDLIRCQESEIAKCKILAEKKGGIICMYNKKLEMMLSQQVGQELGPLEIEINKLTKEIEDCNSEVMTLQKYWLNEQKELVKLTREREEQINSLAELKKQITIMQQRKVRMENEIQQEIKEQKDIERHMKDTSNDLVKLNVLIRKNNSSFEELQHAKMLTENEFVQSLKAAEKESMELQERYSQLTEEKERLLNSIVEAEHQVLLWEKKIQLAKEMKEALGSGSDQGEIHAMKAEIRRMQVRYGQLLKQQEKLVRDMEASVSRREMIAIRGEAQNKADKKHSTKSDCQQRKQELRKKIREAQENICNCNQAILELKNTQESFRATLSEKKQELCRLQAKAESLDLDVECLQNEKRWNLLELVAHQAHQKHLQALREGKYRALSDTDEACRDQQEKLRGRLQSIHSIVQRVREEQPRHQRALQWLSQSLRSRLGAEKA
;
A
#
# COMPACT_ATOMS: atom_id res chain seq x y z
N PRO A 1 14.36 57.27 19.30
CA PRO A 1 15.56 56.64 18.69
C PRO A 1 15.18 56.07 17.31
N GLY A 2 15.19 56.83 16.21
CA GLY A 2 16.22 57.78 15.79
C GLY A 2 17.30 57.01 14.99
N ASN A 3 17.80 57.48 13.86
CA ASN A 3 17.43 58.60 13.01
C ASN A 3 18.32 58.52 11.77
N MET A 4 17.86 59.14 10.68
CA MET A 4 18.63 59.79 9.62
C MET A 4 19.36 59.00 8.52
N GLY A 5 18.96 59.36 7.30
CA GLY A 5 19.78 59.26 6.10
C GLY A 5 19.14 59.79 4.80
N ASP A 6 18.18 60.71 4.86
CA ASP A 6 17.79 61.63 3.77
C ASP A 6 18.97 62.60 3.43
N PRO A 7 19.01 63.37 2.31
CA PRO A 7 17.85 63.98 1.65
C PRO A 7 17.88 64.09 0.10
N ILE A 8 16.70 64.25 -0.52
CA ILE A 8 16.19 65.50 -1.11
C ILE A 8 14.79 65.22 -1.69
N SER A 9 13.82 65.95 -1.17
CA SER A 9 12.37 65.98 -1.46
C SER A 9 12.06 67.33 -2.16
N PRO A 10 10.80 67.76 -2.41
CA PRO A 10 9.55 67.10 -2.82
C PRO A 10 8.81 67.91 -3.93
N ARG A 11 7.51 67.57 -4.13
CA ARG A 11 6.37 68.41 -4.57
C ARG A 11 5.99 68.40 -6.05
N SER A 12 4.99 67.58 -6.30
CA SER A 12 3.76 67.93 -7.02
C SER A 12 3.14 69.25 -6.49
N GLU A 13 2.98 70.21 -7.39
CA GLU A 13 2.00 71.29 -7.41
C GLU A 13 1.60 71.48 -8.89
N PRO A 14 0.32 71.74 -9.20
CA PRO A 14 0.07 72.92 -10.00
C PRO A 14 -0.99 73.78 -9.31
N THR A 15 -0.57 74.96 -8.90
CA THR A 15 -1.46 76.01 -8.41
C THR A 15 -2.01 76.86 -9.54
N SER A 16 -3.22 77.34 -9.24
CA SER A 16 -3.99 78.48 -9.76
C SER A 16 -4.66 78.31 -11.12
N GLU A 17 -5.98 78.11 -11.20
CA GLU A 17 -7.06 79.09 -10.88
C GLU A 17 -7.05 80.23 -11.91
N GLN A 18 -8.17 80.60 -12.55
CA GLN A 18 -9.47 80.87 -11.93
C GLN A 18 -10.60 80.90 -12.98
N VAL A 19 -11.79 80.64 -12.46
CA VAL A 19 -13.12 80.44 -13.05
C VAL A 19 -13.70 81.73 -13.70
N PRO A 20 -14.56 81.61 -14.73
CA PRO A 20 -15.28 82.73 -15.32
C PRO A 20 -16.64 82.94 -14.64
N GLU A 21 -16.99 84.17 -14.27
CA GLU A 21 -18.41 84.51 -14.11
C GLU A 21 -18.70 86.02 -14.04
N LEU A 22 -19.85 86.34 -14.66
CA LEU A 22 -20.76 87.45 -14.43
C LEU A 22 -20.70 88.71 -15.33
N PRO A 23 -21.88 89.13 -15.84
CA PRO A 23 -22.12 90.43 -16.45
C PRO A 23 -22.82 91.40 -15.48
N SER A 24 -22.87 92.66 -15.95
CA SER A 24 -23.94 93.66 -15.81
C SER A 24 -23.74 94.88 -14.87
N GLU A 25 -23.90 96.03 -15.55
CA GLU A 25 -24.76 97.17 -15.16
C GLU A 25 -24.27 98.28 -14.22
N HIS A 26 -24.06 99.47 -14.80
CA HIS A 26 -24.89 100.70 -14.65
C HIS A 26 -24.06 101.99 -14.66
N GLY A 27 -24.56 103.02 -15.36
CA GLY A 27 -23.92 104.34 -15.33
C GLY A 27 -24.43 105.42 -16.30
N ASN A 28 -25.75 105.66 -16.31
CA ASN A 28 -26.48 106.91 -16.57
C ASN A 28 -25.87 108.12 -17.35
N GLN A 29 -26.70 108.59 -18.29
CA GLN A 29 -27.17 109.98 -18.53
C GLN A 29 -26.25 111.05 -19.14
N GLY A 30 -26.74 111.68 -20.22
CA GLY A 30 -26.33 113.03 -20.63
C GLY A 30 -26.74 113.37 -22.06
N TRP A 31 -27.54 114.41 -22.23
CA TRP A 31 -28.28 114.81 -23.42
C TRP A 31 -27.54 115.81 -24.33
N GLU A 32 -28.04 115.91 -25.56
CA GLU A 32 -28.20 117.13 -26.38
C GLU A 32 -27.01 117.83 -27.08
N LYS A 33 -27.09 117.78 -28.42
CA LYS A 33 -27.24 118.88 -29.39
C LYS A 33 -26.12 119.93 -29.58
N GLU A 34 -25.97 120.21 -30.88
CA GLU A 34 -25.63 121.49 -31.54
C GLU A 34 -24.19 121.73 -32.04
N LEU A 35 -24.13 121.70 -33.39
CA LEU A 35 -23.65 122.73 -34.29
C LEU A 35 -22.18 123.19 -34.25
N GLN A 36 -21.56 122.93 -35.41
CA GLN A 36 -20.87 123.89 -36.27
C GLN A 36 -19.44 124.36 -35.93
N GLN A 37 -18.55 123.89 -36.82
CA GLN A 37 -17.81 124.69 -37.83
C GLN A 37 -16.40 125.20 -37.55
N HIS A 38 -15.68 125.17 -38.68
CA HIS A 38 -14.50 125.89 -39.12
C HIS A 38 -13.13 125.46 -38.56
N GLY A 39 -12.11 125.27 -39.40
CA GLY A 39 -12.07 125.51 -40.84
C GLY A 39 -10.67 125.53 -41.42
N SER A 40 -10.63 126.16 -42.59
CA SER A 40 -9.49 126.70 -43.32
C SER A 40 -8.75 125.75 -44.24
N GLU A 41 -8.48 126.04 -45.52
CA GLU A 41 -8.53 127.25 -46.37
C GLU A 41 -8.32 126.70 -47.82
N GLU A 42 -8.72 127.26 -48.97
CA GLU A 42 -9.04 128.63 -49.31
C GLU A 42 -9.63 128.77 -50.75
N HIS A 43 -10.44 129.83 -50.87
CA HIS A 43 -10.59 130.78 -51.98
C HIS A 43 -11.42 130.49 -53.26
N GLU A 44 -12.73 130.77 -53.13
CA GLU A 44 -13.42 132.02 -53.52
C GLU A 44 -13.23 132.71 -54.90
N ILE A 45 -14.39 132.90 -55.55
CA ILE A 45 -14.99 134.14 -56.10
C ILE A 45 -14.32 134.81 -57.33
N SER A 46 -15.06 134.94 -58.43
CA SER A 46 -15.55 136.25 -58.94
C SER A 46 -16.08 136.20 -60.39
N LYS A 47 -17.38 136.48 -60.53
CA LYS A 47 -18.00 137.52 -61.38
C LYS A 47 -17.23 138.11 -62.60
N MET A 48 -18.02 138.20 -63.69
CA MET A 48 -18.22 139.35 -64.60
C MET A 48 -17.31 139.53 -65.83
N SER A 49 -18.02 139.70 -66.96
CA SER A 49 -17.76 140.61 -68.10
C SER A 49 -16.87 140.16 -69.26
N GLU A 50 -17.51 140.21 -70.45
CA GLU A 50 -17.03 140.86 -71.70
C GLU A 50 -15.91 140.13 -72.47
N GLU A 51 -16.00 139.79 -73.76
CA GLU A 51 -16.79 140.24 -74.93
C GLU A 51 -16.82 139.09 -75.99
N PRO A 52 -17.30 139.29 -77.23
CA PRO A 52 -18.69 139.24 -77.66
C PRO A 52 -18.87 138.19 -78.79
N ALA A 53 -19.99 138.31 -79.51
CA ALA A 53 -20.27 137.72 -80.83
C ALA A 53 -20.82 136.28 -80.80
N GLU A 54 -22.06 135.98 -81.21
CA GLU A 54 -23.01 136.76 -82.02
C GLU A 54 -24.43 136.36 -81.63
N GLU A 55 -25.21 137.35 -81.19
CA GLU A 55 -26.62 137.40 -81.49
C GLU A 55 -26.80 137.21 -82.99
N ILE A 56 -27.43 136.11 -83.38
CA ILE A 56 -28.40 136.15 -84.47
C ILE A 56 -29.74 135.82 -83.82
N GLU A 57 -30.31 136.85 -83.19
CA GLU A 57 -31.73 137.11 -83.31
C GLU A 57 -32.15 136.80 -84.75
N LEU A 58 -33.03 135.83 -84.95
CA LEU A 58 -34.32 136.13 -85.57
C LEU A 58 -35.26 134.91 -85.55
N VAL A 59 -36.42 135.17 -84.94
CA VAL A 59 -37.76 134.71 -85.35
C VAL A 59 -38.10 133.27 -85.01
N VAL A 60 -38.47 133.10 -83.74
CA VAL A 60 -39.61 132.24 -83.39
C VAL A 60 -40.83 132.78 -84.15
N LEU A 61 -41.37 131.96 -85.05
CA LEU A 61 -42.65 132.25 -85.69
C LEU A 61 -43.74 132.34 -84.62
N ASP A 62 -44.52 133.43 -84.68
CA ASP A 62 -45.62 133.75 -83.80
C ASP A 62 -46.58 132.55 -83.61
N PRO A 63 -47.12 132.26 -82.41
CA PRO A 63 -48.00 131.11 -82.15
C PRO A 63 -49.26 131.03 -83.02
N GLU A 64 -49.62 132.12 -83.71
CA GLU A 64 -50.75 132.20 -84.63
C GLU A 64 -50.36 132.16 -86.13
N HIS A 65 -49.09 131.94 -86.46
CA HIS A 65 -48.61 131.87 -87.85
C HIS A 65 -49.32 130.72 -88.62
N PRO A 66 -49.86 130.97 -89.83
CA PRO A 66 -50.70 130.00 -90.56
C PRO A 66 -50.03 128.65 -90.90
N LEU A 67 -48.70 128.55 -90.76
CA LEU A 67 -47.92 127.31 -90.93
C LEU A 67 -47.76 126.46 -89.63
N MET A 68 -48.17 126.95 -88.44
CA MET A 68 -48.00 126.25 -87.13
C MET A 68 -49.27 125.57 -86.59
N ARG A 69 -50.47 125.92 -87.10
CA ARG A 69 -51.75 125.34 -86.65
C ARG A 69 -51.84 123.83 -86.84
N ARG A 70 -51.27 123.29 -87.92
CA ARG A 70 -51.28 121.85 -88.22
C ARG A 70 -50.39 121.04 -87.27
N PHE A 71 -49.37 121.65 -86.67
CA PHE A 71 -48.47 121.01 -85.70
C PHE A 71 -49.07 120.98 -84.28
N GLN A 72 -49.71 122.05 -83.83
CA GLN A 72 -50.26 122.17 -82.47
C GLN A 72 -51.41 121.19 -82.17
N ALA A 73 -52.29 120.91 -83.15
CA ALA A 73 -53.40 119.98 -82.97
C ALA A 73 -52.93 118.51 -82.83
N ALA A 74 -51.89 118.13 -83.56
CA ALA A 74 -51.36 116.77 -83.53
C ALA A 74 -50.57 116.47 -82.24
N LEU A 75 -49.96 117.49 -81.61
CA LEU A 75 -49.24 117.34 -80.35
C LEU A 75 -50.17 117.09 -79.14
N LYS A 76 -51.36 117.71 -79.13
CA LYS A 76 -52.31 117.65 -78.01
C LYS A 76 -52.92 116.25 -77.80
N ASN A 77 -53.22 115.55 -78.90
CA ASN A 77 -53.79 114.20 -78.87
C ASN A 77 -52.78 113.10 -78.47
N TYR A 78 -51.47 113.35 -78.68
CA TYR A 78 -50.41 112.41 -78.32
C TYR A 78 -50.17 112.38 -76.79
N ILE A 79 -50.21 113.53 -76.13
CA ILE A 79 -49.94 113.65 -74.69
C ILE A 79 -51.06 113.02 -73.85
N THR A 80 -52.33 113.12 -74.27
CA THR A 80 -53.45 112.55 -73.51
C THR A 80 -53.43 111.02 -73.47
N LYS A 81 -53.06 110.34 -74.57
CA LYS A 81 -52.98 108.86 -74.60
C LYS A 81 -51.85 108.29 -73.73
N GLN A 82 -50.70 108.98 -73.64
CA GLN A 82 -49.59 108.50 -72.80
C GLN A 82 -49.89 108.65 -71.30
N ILE A 83 -50.65 109.67 -70.92
CA ILE A 83 -51.07 109.84 -69.53
C ILE A 83 -52.00 108.69 -69.10
N GLU A 84 -52.92 108.26 -69.95
CA GLU A 84 -53.82 107.13 -69.67
C GLU A 84 -53.09 105.80 -69.48
N GLN A 85 -52.08 105.47 -70.31
CA GLN A 85 -51.26 104.26 -70.14
C GLN A 85 -50.49 104.25 -68.81
N VAL A 86 -49.79 105.35 -68.47
CA VAL A 86 -49.03 105.44 -67.23
C VAL A 86 -49.92 105.34 -65.99
N THR A 87 -51.17 105.81 -66.07
CA THR A 87 -52.12 105.66 -64.96
C THR A 87 -52.56 104.21 -64.74
N VAL A 88 -52.66 103.39 -65.79
CA VAL A 88 -53.00 101.96 -65.67
C VAL A 88 -51.83 101.18 -65.06
N ASP A 89 -50.61 101.39 -65.54
CA ASP A 89 -49.41 100.72 -65.00
C ASP A 89 -49.18 101.04 -63.52
N LEU A 90 -49.47 102.29 -63.11
CA LEU A 90 -49.42 102.69 -61.70
C LEU A 90 -50.46 101.98 -60.83
N LEU A 91 -51.64 101.67 -61.37
CA LEU A 91 -52.67 100.92 -60.65
C LEU A 91 -52.29 99.44 -60.51
N GLU A 92 -51.73 98.83 -61.54
CA GLU A 92 -51.25 97.44 -61.52
C GLU A 92 -50.08 97.27 -60.53
N LEU A 93 -49.09 98.17 -60.55
CA LEU A 93 -47.98 98.15 -59.60
C LEU A 93 -48.45 98.40 -58.15
N ARG A 94 -49.46 99.23 -57.95
CA ARG A 94 -50.09 99.43 -56.63
C ARG A 94 -50.86 98.20 -56.16
N ALA A 95 -51.47 97.43 -57.06
CA ALA A 95 -52.13 96.17 -56.71
C ALA A 95 -51.09 95.10 -56.32
N ALA A 96 -50.04 94.91 -57.12
CA ALA A 96 -48.97 93.96 -56.84
C ALA A 96 -48.22 94.27 -55.53
N THR A 97 -47.99 95.55 -55.22
CA THR A 97 -47.39 95.95 -53.94
C THR A 97 -48.31 95.72 -52.74
N LYS A 98 -49.63 95.72 -52.91
CA LYS A 98 -50.57 95.33 -51.84
C LYS A 98 -50.57 93.82 -51.63
N GLU A 99 -50.62 93.03 -52.70
CA GLU A 99 -50.56 91.55 -52.61
C GLU A 99 -49.26 91.08 -51.95
N SER A 100 -48.12 91.66 -52.32
CA SER A 100 -46.82 91.33 -51.70
C SER A 100 -46.77 91.66 -50.20
N LYS A 101 -47.45 92.73 -49.75
CA LYS A 101 -47.53 93.07 -48.32
C LYS A 101 -48.39 92.06 -47.55
N VAL A 102 -49.53 91.65 -48.12
CA VAL A 102 -50.39 90.62 -47.52
C VAL A 102 -49.64 89.29 -47.40
N GLN A 103 -48.94 88.85 -48.46
CA GLN A 103 -48.11 87.64 -48.41
C GLN A 103 -46.99 87.72 -47.37
N ARG A 104 -46.38 88.90 -47.19
CA ARG A 104 -45.38 89.12 -46.14
C ARG A 104 -45.98 89.00 -44.73
N GLU A 105 -47.19 89.51 -44.53
CA GLU A 105 -47.91 89.42 -43.25
C GLU A 105 -48.32 87.96 -42.96
N GLU A 106 -48.86 87.24 -43.95
CA GLU A 106 -49.19 85.82 -43.85
C GLU A 106 -47.96 84.96 -43.52
N LEU A 107 -46.83 85.19 -44.21
CA LEU A 107 -45.56 84.53 -43.88
C LEU A 107 -45.07 84.89 -42.48
N GLY A 108 -45.30 86.13 -42.03
CA GLY A 108 -45.00 86.55 -40.66
C GLY A 108 -45.79 85.79 -39.60
N VAL A 109 -47.08 85.55 -39.84
CA VAL A 109 -47.93 84.75 -38.94
C VAL A 109 -47.47 83.29 -38.91
N VAL A 110 -47.21 82.68 -40.08
CA VAL A 110 -46.71 81.30 -40.16
C VAL A 110 -45.35 81.14 -39.46
N LEU A 111 -44.46 82.13 -39.59
CA LEU A 111 -43.18 82.13 -38.88
C LEU A 111 -43.36 82.24 -37.37
N TYR A 112 -44.31 83.05 -36.89
CA TYR A 112 -44.60 83.15 -35.46
C TYR A 112 -45.21 81.86 -34.90
N GLU A 113 -46.13 81.22 -35.62
CA GLU A 113 -46.68 79.91 -35.24
C GLU A 113 -45.58 78.84 -35.20
N ALA A 114 -44.67 78.83 -36.18
CA ALA A 114 -43.51 77.94 -36.19
C ALA A 114 -42.56 78.21 -35.02
N GLN A 115 -42.33 79.48 -34.67
CA GLN A 115 -41.54 79.87 -33.48
C GLN A 115 -42.20 79.38 -32.19
N GLN A 116 -43.52 79.45 -32.09
CA GLN A 116 -44.26 78.95 -30.93
C GLN A 116 -44.19 77.42 -30.81
N GLN A 117 -44.29 76.70 -31.93
CA GLN A 117 -44.10 75.25 -31.98
C GLN A 117 -42.67 74.85 -31.61
N LEU A 118 -41.66 75.59 -32.09
CA LEU A 118 -40.27 75.37 -31.71
C LEU A 118 -40.05 75.55 -30.21
N ALA A 119 -40.58 76.62 -29.60
CA ALA A 119 -40.47 76.84 -28.16
C ALA A 119 -41.14 75.72 -27.35
N GLN A 120 -42.28 75.18 -27.81
CA GLN A 120 -42.92 74.02 -27.18
C GLN A 120 -42.04 72.77 -27.27
N LEU A 121 -41.45 72.51 -28.42
CA LEU A 121 -40.52 71.38 -28.62
C LEU A 121 -39.24 71.53 -27.80
N GLU A 122 -38.70 72.75 -27.66
CA GLU A 122 -37.53 73.02 -26.80
C GLU A 122 -37.84 72.73 -25.32
N VAL A 123 -39.02 73.12 -24.84
CA VAL A 123 -39.46 72.81 -23.47
C VAL A 123 -39.70 71.31 -23.27
N GLU A 124 -40.26 70.61 -24.26
CA GLU A 124 -40.43 69.15 -24.22
C GLU A 124 -39.07 68.42 -24.23
N LEU A 125 -38.13 68.91 -25.04
CA LEU A 125 -36.76 68.40 -25.08
C LEU A 125 -36.07 68.59 -23.74
N GLN A 126 -36.15 69.78 -23.12
CA GLN A 126 -35.60 70.02 -21.78
C GLN A 126 -36.20 69.07 -20.74
N LYS A 127 -37.53 68.88 -20.75
CA LYS A 127 -38.20 67.91 -19.86
C LYS A 127 -37.71 66.47 -20.11
N SER A 128 -37.45 66.10 -21.36
CA SER A 128 -36.91 64.77 -21.70
C SER A 128 -35.46 64.61 -21.23
N LEU A 129 -34.62 65.64 -21.40
CA LEU A 129 -33.24 65.67 -20.92
C LEU A 129 -33.17 65.60 -19.40
N GLU A 130 -34.04 66.33 -18.69
CA GLU A 130 -34.18 66.20 -17.24
C GLU A 130 -34.57 64.78 -16.82
N ARG A 131 -35.52 64.15 -17.50
CA ARG A 131 -35.90 62.74 -17.22
C ARG A 131 -34.72 61.79 -17.46
N CYS A 132 -33.97 61.98 -18.55
CA CYS A 132 -32.77 61.19 -18.84
C CYS A 132 -31.69 61.41 -17.76
N SER A 133 -31.47 62.64 -17.31
CA SER A 133 -30.50 62.93 -16.23
C SER A 133 -30.90 62.28 -14.90
N ARG A 134 -32.19 62.32 -14.52
CA ARG A 134 -32.71 61.64 -13.32
C ARG A 134 -32.58 60.13 -13.44
N ALA A 135 -32.88 59.55 -14.60
CA ALA A 135 -32.71 58.12 -14.84
C ALA A 135 -31.24 57.70 -14.82
N ALA A 136 -30.34 58.52 -15.37
CA ALA A 136 -28.89 58.28 -15.32
C ALA A 136 -28.35 58.34 -13.88
N ALA A 137 -28.77 59.33 -13.09
CA ALA A 137 -28.39 59.43 -11.68
C ALA A 137 -28.91 58.24 -10.85
N ALA A 138 -30.16 57.83 -11.07
CA ALA A 138 -30.71 56.63 -10.42
C ALA A 138 -29.98 55.34 -10.84
N ARG A 139 -29.57 55.24 -12.11
CA ARG A 139 -28.75 54.11 -12.59
C ARG A 139 -27.39 54.08 -11.91
N GLN A 140 -26.71 55.23 -11.81
CA GLN A 140 -25.42 55.35 -11.13
C GLN A 140 -25.52 54.93 -9.66
N GLN A 141 -26.54 55.38 -8.93
CA GLN A 141 -26.75 54.98 -7.54
C GLN A 141 -26.94 53.46 -7.39
N LEU A 142 -27.74 52.84 -8.27
CA LEU A 142 -27.92 51.39 -8.27
C LEU A 142 -26.65 50.63 -8.69
N GLU A 143 -25.85 51.17 -9.60
CA GLU A 143 -24.55 50.61 -9.99
C GLU A 143 -23.57 50.65 -8.80
N GLU A 144 -23.49 51.78 -8.08
CA GLU A 144 -22.69 51.93 -6.86
C GLU A 144 -23.14 50.98 -5.75
N GLU A 145 -24.45 50.84 -5.52
CA GLU A 145 -25.01 49.88 -4.55
C GLU A 145 -24.70 48.43 -4.94
N LEU A 146 -24.77 48.10 -6.23
CA LEU A 146 -24.43 46.77 -6.74
C LEU A 146 -22.93 46.49 -6.62
N GLU A 147 -22.06 47.48 -6.86
CA GLU A 147 -20.62 47.36 -6.64
C GLU A 147 -20.30 47.16 -5.16
N ALA A 148 -20.90 47.93 -4.26
CA ALA A 148 -20.76 47.73 -2.82
C ALA A 148 -21.27 46.34 -2.37
N LEU A 149 -22.37 45.84 -2.94
CA LEU A 149 -22.86 44.48 -2.69
C LEU A 149 -21.92 43.40 -3.22
N ARG A 150 -21.30 43.61 -4.39
CA ARG A 150 -20.29 42.71 -4.94
C ARG A 150 -19.05 42.66 -4.07
N ASP A 151 -18.57 43.80 -3.61
CA ASP A 151 -17.39 43.88 -2.73
C ASP A 151 -17.67 43.21 -1.39
N THR A 152 -18.83 43.46 -0.78
CA THR A 152 -19.21 42.77 0.47
C THR A 152 -19.43 41.28 0.28
N TYR A 153 -19.93 40.83 -0.88
CA TYR A 153 -20.02 39.42 -1.22
C TYR A 153 -18.64 38.79 -1.40
N GLN A 154 -17.72 39.45 -2.12
CA GLN A 154 -16.33 38.98 -2.27
C GLN A 154 -15.62 38.88 -0.92
N GLN A 155 -15.77 39.88 -0.06
CA GLN A 155 -15.23 39.84 1.32
C GLN A 155 -15.81 38.67 2.12
N LYS A 156 -17.14 38.45 2.07
CA LYS A 156 -17.77 37.30 2.72
C LYS A 156 -17.29 35.98 2.13
N TRP A 157 -17.13 35.90 0.81
CA TRP A 157 -16.61 34.72 0.13
C TRP A 157 -15.19 34.40 0.61
N HIS A 158 -14.28 35.39 0.60
CA HIS A 158 -12.92 35.24 1.12
C HIS A 158 -12.91 34.81 2.59
N ASN A 159 -13.72 35.45 3.44
CA ASN A 159 -13.85 35.05 4.84
C ASN A 159 -14.33 33.60 4.98
N THR A 160 -15.33 33.18 4.20
CA THR A 160 -15.81 31.78 4.25
C THR A 160 -14.78 30.78 3.71
N ASP A 161 -13.98 31.17 2.72
CA ASP A 161 -12.90 30.35 2.19
C ASP A 161 -11.76 30.20 3.23
N ASP A 162 -11.42 31.29 3.91
CA ASP A 162 -10.43 31.26 5.00
C ASP A 162 -10.92 30.44 6.20
N GLU A 163 -12.20 30.55 6.59
CA GLU A 163 -12.78 29.67 7.60
C GLU A 163 -12.81 28.20 7.15
N ARG A 164 -13.09 27.90 5.88
CA ARG A 164 -12.98 26.53 5.35
C ARG A 164 -11.55 26.01 5.42
N LYS A 165 -10.55 26.83 5.07
CA LYS A 165 -9.13 26.48 5.22
C LYS A 165 -8.79 26.21 6.68
N LYS A 166 -9.22 27.06 7.62
CA LYS A 166 -9.03 26.84 9.06
C LYS A 166 -9.68 25.53 9.54
N VAL A 167 -10.90 25.24 9.11
CA VAL A 167 -11.59 23.98 9.43
C VAL A 167 -10.82 22.78 8.87
N SER A 168 -10.34 22.85 7.62
CA SER A 168 -9.51 21.78 7.05
C SER A 168 -8.20 21.60 7.81
N ALA A 169 -7.54 22.69 8.22
CA ALA A 169 -6.34 22.62 9.04
C ALA A 169 -6.62 21.99 10.42
N LEU A 170 -7.71 22.37 11.09
CA LEU A 170 -8.14 21.77 12.35
C LEU A 170 -8.51 20.29 12.18
N GLN A 171 -9.17 19.91 11.08
CA GLN A 171 -9.45 18.50 10.77
C GLN A 171 -8.14 17.70 10.65
N THR A 172 -7.15 18.21 9.92
CA THR A 172 -5.84 17.53 9.83
C THR A 172 -5.12 17.46 11.18
N GLN A 173 -5.27 18.46 12.06
CA GLN A 173 -4.73 18.42 13.42
C GLN A 173 -5.46 17.38 14.28
N VAL A 174 -6.78 17.29 14.18
CA VAL A 174 -7.57 16.26 14.87
C VAL A 174 -7.21 14.86 14.37
N GLU A 175 -7.03 14.68 13.06
CA GLU A 175 -6.56 13.41 12.49
C GLU A 175 -5.15 13.04 12.99
N LYS A 176 -4.23 14.00 13.06
CA LYS A 176 -2.89 13.80 13.65
C LYS A 176 -2.97 13.41 15.12
N LEU A 177 -3.76 14.12 15.92
CA LEU A 177 -3.97 13.80 17.33
C LEU A 177 -4.67 12.44 17.52
N ALA A 178 -5.62 12.08 16.65
CA ALA A 178 -6.27 10.78 16.68
C ALA A 178 -5.29 9.65 16.33
N LEU A 179 -4.38 9.88 15.37
CA LEU A 179 -3.29 8.95 15.06
C LEU A 179 -2.32 8.82 16.24
N GLU A 180 -1.91 9.93 16.87
CA GLU A 180 -1.07 9.92 18.07
C GLU A 180 -1.74 9.17 19.22
N LEU A 181 -3.04 9.38 19.45
CA LEU A 181 -3.82 8.64 20.44
C LEU A 181 -3.91 7.14 20.10
N PHE A 182 -4.11 6.78 18.83
CA PHE A 182 -4.11 5.38 18.39
C PHE A 182 -2.75 4.71 18.65
N TYR A 183 -1.64 5.38 18.33
CA TYR A 183 -0.31 4.87 18.64
C TYR A 183 -0.09 4.73 20.14
N MET A 184 -0.50 5.72 20.95
CA MET A 184 -0.41 5.63 22.41
C MET A 184 -1.26 4.49 22.99
N GLN A 185 -2.49 4.30 22.50
CA GLN A 185 -3.34 3.19 22.94
C GLN A 185 -2.76 1.82 22.59
N ASN A 186 -2.19 1.66 21.39
CA ASN A 186 -1.52 0.42 21.01
C ASN A 186 -0.27 0.17 21.86
N MET A 187 0.54 1.21 22.11
CA MET A 187 1.69 1.12 23.00
C MET A 187 1.26 0.75 24.43
N ASP A 188 0.17 1.32 24.94
CA ASP A 188 -0.36 0.97 26.27
C ASP A 188 -0.85 -0.48 26.34
N GLN A 189 -1.50 -0.98 25.29
CA GLN A 189 -1.92 -2.39 25.19
C GLN A 189 -0.70 -3.32 25.13
N ASP A 190 0.31 -3.00 24.33
CA ASP A 190 1.55 -3.75 24.23
C ASP A 190 2.31 -3.75 25.56
N MET A 191 2.35 -2.60 26.24
CA MET A 191 2.97 -2.49 27.57
C MET A 191 2.18 -3.27 28.61
N HIS A 192 0.84 -3.23 28.59
CA HIS A 192 0.01 -4.09 29.43
C HIS A 192 0.28 -5.57 29.18
N HIS A 193 0.36 -5.98 27.91
CA HIS A 193 0.67 -7.35 27.53
C HIS A 193 2.06 -7.76 28.02
N LYS A 194 3.09 -6.91 27.82
CA LYS A 194 4.45 -7.12 28.35
C LYS A 194 4.46 -7.21 29.87
N ILE A 195 3.72 -6.37 30.60
CA ILE A 195 3.60 -6.44 32.06
C ILE A 195 2.93 -7.75 32.48
N LEU A 196 1.89 -8.20 31.77
CA LEU A 196 1.24 -9.49 32.05
C LEU A 196 2.17 -10.67 31.78
N LEU A 197 2.92 -10.65 30.67
CA LEU A 197 3.95 -11.64 30.37
C LEU A 197 5.05 -11.63 31.44
N MET A 198 5.53 -10.45 31.85
CA MET A 198 6.51 -10.31 32.92
C MET A 198 5.96 -10.87 34.23
N LYS A 199 4.72 -10.55 34.63
CA LYS A 199 4.07 -11.12 35.83
C LYS A 199 3.94 -12.64 35.74
N ARG A 200 3.59 -13.20 34.57
CA ARG A 200 3.53 -14.66 34.36
C ARG A 200 4.92 -15.28 34.45
N SER A 201 5.92 -14.67 33.83
CA SER A 201 7.31 -15.14 33.89
C SER A 201 7.88 -15.09 35.30
N ALA A 202 7.57 -14.03 36.07
CA ALA A 202 7.97 -13.90 37.47
C ALA A 202 7.29 -14.98 38.33
N LYS A 203 5.98 -15.20 38.17
CA LYS A 203 5.28 -16.31 38.86
C LYS A 203 5.84 -17.67 38.49
N LYS A 204 6.17 -17.90 37.22
CA LYS A 204 6.80 -19.16 36.77
C LYS A 204 8.18 -19.33 37.40
N ALA A 205 9.01 -18.28 37.42
CA ALA A 205 10.31 -18.28 38.08
C ALA A 205 10.19 -18.48 39.60
N GLU A 206 9.17 -17.92 40.26
CA GLU A 206 8.89 -18.18 41.68
C GLU A 206 8.51 -19.64 41.94
N VAL A 207 7.67 -20.23 41.08
CA VAL A 207 7.31 -21.65 41.18
C VAL A 207 8.52 -22.55 40.93
N GLU A 208 9.33 -22.26 39.91
CA GLU A 208 10.58 -22.97 39.62
C GLU A 208 11.57 -22.85 40.78
N LYS A 209 11.71 -21.65 41.37
CA LYS A 209 12.51 -21.43 42.57
C LYS A 209 11.99 -22.24 43.74
N PHE A 210 10.68 -22.26 43.99
CA PHE A 210 10.08 -23.06 45.05
C PHE A 210 10.32 -24.56 44.84
N GLN A 211 10.17 -25.05 43.61
CA GLN A 211 10.49 -26.44 43.26
C GLN A 211 11.98 -26.74 43.51
N ALA A 212 12.88 -25.86 43.09
CA ALA A 212 14.31 -25.98 43.34
C ALA A 212 14.63 -25.96 44.84
N GLU A 213 13.96 -25.12 45.64
CA GLU A 213 14.08 -25.10 47.10
C GLU A 213 13.60 -26.42 47.73
N VAL A 214 12.52 -27.01 47.21
CA VAL A 214 12.02 -28.32 47.67
C VAL A 214 12.99 -29.44 47.32
N GLU A 215 13.51 -29.48 46.09
CA GLU A 215 14.50 -30.48 45.69
C GLU A 215 15.81 -30.31 46.46
N LYS A 216 16.25 -29.06 46.71
CA LYS A 216 17.39 -28.79 47.58
C LYS A 216 17.14 -29.31 49.00
N LYS A 217 15.98 -29.08 49.59
CA LYS A 217 15.63 -29.63 50.91
C LYS A 217 15.68 -31.17 50.93
N LYS A 218 15.23 -31.83 49.86
CA LYS A 218 15.34 -33.30 49.74
C LYS A 218 16.80 -33.74 49.64
N GLN A 219 17.62 -33.03 48.88
CA GLN A 219 19.06 -33.27 48.79
C GLN A 219 19.74 -33.04 50.15
N ASP A 220 19.41 -31.96 50.87
CA ASP A 220 19.94 -31.66 52.20
C ASP A 220 19.56 -32.78 53.19
N LEU A 221 18.32 -33.29 53.16
CA LEU A 221 17.90 -34.43 53.97
C LEU A 221 18.63 -35.73 53.60
N LEU A 222 18.86 -35.97 52.31
CA LEU A 222 19.63 -37.12 51.84
C LEU A 222 21.10 -37.01 52.28
N LEU A 223 21.69 -35.82 52.17
CA LEU A 223 23.02 -35.53 52.69
C LEU A 223 23.06 -35.81 54.18
N ASP A 224 22.10 -35.32 54.96
CA ASP A 224 21.98 -35.61 56.40
C ASP A 224 21.95 -37.12 56.69
N GLN A 225 21.15 -37.89 55.93
CA GLN A 225 21.08 -39.34 56.06
C GLN A 225 22.40 -40.03 55.71
N LEU A 226 23.03 -39.63 54.61
CA LEU A 226 24.33 -40.16 54.18
C LEU A 226 25.44 -39.80 55.18
N THR A 227 25.38 -38.59 55.73
CA THR A 227 26.35 -38.12 56.73
C THR A 227 26.17 -38.88 58.05
N ARG A 228 24.93 -39.12 58.49
CA ARG A 228 24.65 -39.99 59.65
C ARG A 228 25.14 -41.41 59.41
N LYS A 229 24.85 -42.01 58.25
CA LYS A 229 25.37 -43.34 57.89
C LYS A 229 26.89 -43.36 57.83
N ALA A 230 27.52 -42.30 57.33
CA ALA A 230 28.97 -42.18 57.33
C ALA A 230 29.51 -42.17 58.76
N TYR A 231 28.92 -41.39 59.67
CA TYR A 231 29.29 -41.40 61.09
C TYR A 231 29.05 -42.77 61.75
N GLU A 232 27.90 -43.41 61.53
CA GLU A 232 27.62 -44.77 62.03
C GLU A 232 28.66 -45.78 61.55
N LEU A 233 29.03 -45.74 60.26
CA LEU A 233 30.09 -46.58 59.71
C LEU A 233 31.45 -46.24 60.31
N GLN A 234 31.74 -44.96 60.56
CA GLN A 234 32.98 -44.52 61.16
C GLN A 234 33.09 -44.97 62.63
N GLU A 235 31.99 -44.94 63.37
CA GLU A 235 31.88 -45.50 64.72
C GLU A 235 32.04 -47.03 64.71
N GLN A 236 31.45 -47.73 63.74
CA GLN A 236 31.64 -49.18 63.56
C GLN A 236 33.10 -49.51 63.23
N ILE A 237 33.74 -48.75 62.34
CA ILE A 237 35.18 -48.91 62.04
C ILE A 237 36.00 -48.69 63.31
N ALA A 238 35.76 -47.63 64.07
CA ALA A 238 36.48 -47.37 65.31
C ALA A 238 36.27 -48.48 66.35
N LEU A 239 35.06 -49.03 66.45
CA LEU A 239 34.77 -50.20 67.29
C LEU A 239 35.54 -51.44 66.84
N PHE A 240 35.56 -51.73 65.53
CA PHE A 240 36.32 -52.86 64.99
C PHE A 240 37.83 -52.67 65.11
N GLU A 241 38.34 -51.45 64.96
CA GLU A 241 39.75 -51.13 65.22
C GLU A 241 40.11 -51.34 66.69
N ALA A 242 39.27 -50.88 67.61
CA ALA A 242 39.46 -51.11 69.04
C ALA A 242 39.42 -52.61 69.39
N GLN A 243 38.48 -53.36 68.81
CA GLN A 243 38.42 -54.83 68.95
C GLN A 243 39.67 -55.50 68.37
N PHE A 244 40.14 -55.06 67.20
CA PHE A 244 41.34 -55.59 66.58
C PHE A 244 42.59 -55.33 67.45
N VAL A 245 42.72 -54.13 68.01
CA VAL A 245 43.82 -53.80 68.93
C VAL A 245 43.74 -54.66 70.19
N ALA A 246 42.56 -54.80 70.80
CA ALA A 246 42.38 -55.67 71.96
C ALA A 246 42.73 -57.14 71.65
N GLN A 247 42.26 -57.67 70.51
CA GLN A 247 42.61 -59.02 70.06
C GLN A 247 44.10 -59.16 69.73
N ALA A 248 44.74 -58.12 69.19
CA ALA A 248 46.18 -58.10 68.94
C ALA A 248 46.97 -58.13 70.26
N GLU A 249 46.51 -57.42 71.28
CA GLU A 249 47.09 -57.47 72.63
C GLU A 249 46.86 -58.84 73.29
N ASP A 250 45.66 -59.39 73.25
CA ASP A 250 45.35 -60.73 73.76
C ASP A 250 46.18 -61.82 73.05
N THR A 251 46.30 -61.73 71.71
CA THR A 251 47.17 -62.65 70.95
C THR A 251 48.64 -62.45 71.27
N LYS A 252 49.08 -61.23 71.61
CA LYS A 252 50.45 -60.97 72.08
C LYS A 252 50.68 -61.56 73.46
N VAL A 253 49.76 -61.37 74.41
CA VAL A 253 49.84 -61.94 75.77
C VAL A 253 49.82 -63.46 75.72
N THR A 254 48.94 -64.06 74.92
CA THR A 254 48.92 -65.52 74.74
C THR A 254 50.18 -66.04 74.06
N ARG A 255 50.73 -65.34 73.06
CA ARG A 255 52.05 -65.68 72.50
C ARG A 255 53.15 -65.58 73.54
N GLN A 256 53.15 -64.55 74.38
CA GLN A 256 54.10 -64.41 75.50
C GLN A 256 53.98 -65.60 76.46
N ALA A 257 52.77 -65.95 76.89
CA ALA A 257 52.53 -67.12 77.73
C ALA A 257 52.98 -68.44 77.06
N VAL A 258 52.77 -68.60 75.75
CA VAL A 258 53.27 -69.77 74.99
C VAL A 258 54.80 -69.77 74.94
N THR A 259 55.44 -68.62 74.74
CA THR A 259 56.91 -68.54 74.78
C THR A 259 57.46 -68.82 76.17
N GLU A 260 56.81 -68.34 77.24
CA GLU A 260 57.16 -68.63 78.62
C GLU A 260 56.99 -70.11 78.92
N ALA A 261 55.86 -70.72 78.56
CA ALA A 261 55.64 -72.15 78.68
C ALA A 261 56.66 -72.96 77.86
N ALA A 262 57.04 -72.51 76.67
CA ALA A 262 58.09 -73.14 75.87
C ALA A 262 59.46 -73.05 76.54
N LEU A 263 59.78 -71.92 77.19
CA LEU A 263 61.00 -71.76 77.98
C LEU A 263 60.98 -72.65 79.24
N GLU A 264 59.84 -72.77 79.92
CA GLU A 264 59.65 -73.71 81.03
C GLU A 264 59.82 -75.16 80.57
N VAL A 265 59.24 -75.55 79.44
CA VAL A 265 59.43 -76.88 78.85
C VAL A 265 60.89 -77.12 78.48
N GLN A 266 61.60 -76.11 77.97
CA GLN A 266 63.04 -76.21 77.73
C GLN A 266 63.82 -76.36 79.05
N ALA A 267 63.45 -75.64 80.10
CA ALA A 267 64.04 -75.76 81.43
C ALA A 267 63.83 -77.17 82.01
N ILE A 268 62.59 -77.69 81.97
CA ILE A 268 62.25 -79.06 82.37
C ILE A 268 63.05 -80.08 81.55
N ASN A 269 63.20 -79.88 80.24
CA ASN A 269 64.02 -80.77 79.41
C ASN A 269 65.50 -80.71 79.78
N MET A 270 66.03 -79.53 80.14
CA MET A 270 67.40 -79.40 80.66
C MET A 270 67.55 -80.10 82.01
N GLU A 271 66.58 -79.98 82.91
CA GLU A 271 66.55 -80.71 84.19
C GLU A 271 66.46 -82.21 83.97
N LYS A 272 65.59 -82.68 83.07
CA LYS A 272 65.51 -84.09 82.66
C LYS A 272 66.83 -84.59 82.11
N LYS A 273 67.51 -83.83 81.25
CA LYS A 273 68.87 -84.16 80.76
C LYS A 273 69.88 -84.24 81.91
N ARG A 274 69.85 -83.29 82.86
CA ARG A 274 70.69 -83.33 84.06
C ARG A 274 70.40 -84.57 84.91
N LEU A 275 69.13 -84.92 85.11
CA LEU A 275 68.71 -86.10 85.87
C LEU A 275 69.15 -87.40 85.18
N ILE A 276 68.98 -87.49 83.86
CA ILE A 276 69.47 -88.62 83.06
C ILE A 276 71.00 -88.72 83.16
N ASN A 277 71.73 -87.60 83.13
CA ASN A 277 73.18 -87.60 83.33
C ASN A 277 73.56 -88.05 84.74
N TYR A 278 72.86 -87.59 85.80
CA TYR A 278 73.07 -88.09 87.16
C TYR A 278 72.76 -89.58 87.29
N TRP A 279 71.67 -90.04 86.67
CA TRP A 279 71.29 -91.44 86.64
C TRP A 279 72.33 -92.28 85.88
N ASN A 280 72.79 -91.83 84.72
CA ASN A 280 73.85 -92.48 83.96
C ASN A 280 75.18 -92.51 84.74
N SER A 281 75.52 -91.44 85.46
CA SER A 281 76.71 -91.43 86.32
C SER A 281 76.57 -92.38 87.51
N SER A 282 75.37 -92.49 88.09
CA SER A 282 75.06 -93.45 89.17
C SER A 282 75.08 -94.89 88.66
N LEU A 283 74.58 -95.11 87.43
CA LEU A 283 74.61 -96.41 86.75
C LEU A 283 76.04 -96.79 86.35
N ALA A 284 76.85 -95.84 85.88
CA ALA A 284 78.28 -96.06 85.62
C ALA A 284 79.03 -96.36 86.93
N GLY A 285 78.72 -95.66 88.02
CA GLY A 285 79.23 -95.99 89.34
C GLY A 285 78.75 -97.34 89.86
N MET A 286 77.55 -97.80 89.46
CA MET A 286 77.07 -99.16 89.74
C MET A 286 77.82 -100.20 88.90
N LYS A 287 78.01 -99.95 87.60
CA LYS A 287 78.82 -100.81 86.72
C LYS A 287 80.27 -100.91 87.20
N GLN A 288 80.90 -99.82 87.64
CA GLN A 288 82.25 -99.88 88.22
C GLN A 288 82.28 -100.66 89.54
N ARG A 289 81.22 -100.59 90.36
CA ARG A 289 81.08 -101.44 91.55
C ARG A 289 80.86 -102.91 91.20
N ASP A 290 80.09 -103.19 90.15
CA ASP A 290 79.86 -104.54 89.64
C ASP A 290 81.13 -105.11 88.99
N GLU A 291 81.89 -104.31 88.25
CA GLU A 291 83.22 -104.66 87.70
C GLU A 291 84.24 -104.88 88.82
N ALA A 292 84.24 -104.05 89.87
CA ALA A 292 85.06 -104.28 91.05
C ALA A 292 84.64 -105.57 91.79
N TYR A 293 83.33 -105.85 91.88
CA TYR A 293 82.81 -107.09 92.45
C TYR A 293 83.23 -108.30 91.62
N VAL A 294 83.08 -108.25 90.29
CA VAL A 294 83.56 -109.28 89.35
C VAL A 294 85.07 -109.45 89.47
N ALA A 295 85.86 -108.37 89.53
CA ALA A 295 87.30 -108.44 89.74
C ALA A 295 87.66 -109.08 91.09
N THR A 296 86.93 -108.78 92.18
CA THR A 296 87.14 -109.45 93.47
C THR A 296 86.70 -110.93 93.45
N GLN A 297 85.65 -111.26 92.71
CA GLN A 297 85.18 -112.62 92.51
C GLN A 297 86.13 -113.42 91.61
N GLU A 298 86.74 -112.77 90.62
CA GLU A 298 87.82 -113.27 89.79
C GLU A 298 89.09 -113.48 90.61
N LEU A 299 89.49 -112.55 91.48
CA LEU A 299 90.60 -112.75 92.42
C LEU A 299 90.33 -113.93 93.38
N LEU A 300 89.13 -114.06 93.93
CA LEU A 300 88.71 -115.23 94.72
C LEU A 300 88.72 -116.53 93.89
N SER A 301 88.36 -116.45 92.60
CA SER A 301 88.45 -117.56 91.67
C SER A 301 89.89 -117.89 91.30
N ASN A 302 90.77 -116.89 91.22
CA ASN A 302 92.21 -117.02 90.95
C ASN A 302 92.88 -117.68 92.16
N TYR A 303 92.64 -117.23 93.40
CA TYR A 303 93.15 -117.92 94.60
C TYR A 303 92.63 -119.37 94.73
N ARG A 304 91.37 -119.64 94.35
CA ARG A 304 90.83 -121.01 94.27
C ARG A 304 91.43 -121.82 93.10
N ARG A 305 91.84 -121.16 92.02
CA ARG A 305 92.51 -121.77 90.86
C ARG A 305 93.99 -122.02 91.16
N ASP A 306 94.65 -121.15 91.93
CA ASP A 306 96.04 -121.27 92.37
C ASP A 306 96.19 -122.45 93.34
N LEU A 307 95.26 -122.62 94.29
CA LEU A 307 95.17 -123.81 95.15
C LEU A 307 94.98 -125.11 94.35
N LYS A 308 94.16 -125.09 93.29
CA LYS A 308 93.95 -126.24 92.38
C LYS A 308 95.10 -126.44 91.37
N SER A 309 95.84 -125.40 91.03
CA SER A 309 97.03 -125.47 90.15
C SER A 309 98.27 -125.95 90.92
N LEU A 310 98.41 -125.63 92.21
CA LEU A 310 99.40 -126.24 93.09
C LEU A 310 99.15 -127.76 93.28
N GLU A 311 97.89 -128.21 93.29
CA GLU A 311 97.53 -129.64 93.28
C GLU A 311 97.74 -130.29 91.88
N GLY A 312 97.55 -129.52 90.80
CA GLY A 312 97.70 -129.96 89.39
C GLY A 312 99.14 -130.01 88.88
N ASP A 313 100.01 -129.10 89.30
CA ASP A 313 101.45 -129.08 88.97
C ASP A 313 102.21 -130.22 89.67
N ILE A 314 101.69 -130.71 90.81
CA ILE A 314 102.14 -131.95 91.47
C ILE A 314 101.78 -133.20 90.62
N HIS A 315 100.74 -133.16 89.77
CA HIS A 315 100.30 -134.31 88.93
C HIS A 315 100.78 -134.23 87.45
N GLY A 316 100.86 -133.03 86.87
CA GLY A 316 101.03 -132.77 85.43
C GLY A 316 102.44 -132.86 84.88
N CYS A 317 103.49 -132.64 85.70
CA CYS A 317 104.86 -132.93 85.30
C CYS A 317 105.09 -134.44 85.00
N GLY A 318 104.22 -135.34 85.48
CA GLY A 318 104.40 -136.79 85.34
C GLY A 318 103.85 -137.41 84.05
N LYS A 319 102.76 -136.89 83.46
CA LYS A 319 102.14 -137.47 82.26
C LYS A 319 102.29 -136.53 81.06
N SER A 320 103.50 -136.03 80.80
CA SER A 320 104.01 -135.20 79.67
C SER A 320 103.66 -135.65 78.23
N ILE A 321 102.66 -136.47 78.12
CA ILE A 321 102.65 -137.71 77.40
C ILE A 321 101.22 -137.76 76.92
N ARG A 322 100.91 -137.38 75.71
CA ARG A 322 101.78 -137.07 74.59
C ARG A 322 100.79 -136.65 73.50
N LYS A 323 100.58 -135.35 73.33
CA LYS A 323 100.58 -134.76 71.97
C LYS A 323 100.19 -135.72 70.82
N GLU A 324 98.95 -135.83 70.37
CA GLU A 324 98.73 -136.60 69.12
C GLU A 324 97.51 -136.23 68.29
N GLU A 325 96.59 -135.43 68.81
CA GLU A 325 95.26 -135.39 68.19
C GLU A 325 94.80 -133.97 67.80
N GLU A 326 95.66 -133.06 67.36
CA GLU A 326 96.11 -133.12 65.95
C GLU A 326 95.13 -133.85 65.04
N LYS A 327 94.75 -133.21 63.94
CA LYS A 327 93.90 -133.82 62.91
C LYS A 327 92.49 -134.02 63.48
N ASN A 328 91.56 -133.11 63.21
CA ASN A 328 90.78 -133.37 62.01
C ASN A 328 90.17 -132.08 61.47
N GLU A 329 91.06 -131.23 60.98
CA GLU A 329 90.82 -130.10 60.08
C GLU A 329 89.96 -130.42 58.82
N LEU A 330 89.42 -131.63 58.62
CA LEU A 330 88.90 -132.06 57.31
C LEU A 330 87.44 -131.71 56.98
N LEU A 331 86.62 -131.17 57.89
CA LEU A 331 85.16 -131.08 57.68
C LEU A 331 84.64 -129.76 57.06
N VAL A 332 85.51 -128.80 56.76
CA VAL A 332 85.20 -127.47 56.19
C VAL A 332 84.60 -127.51 54.75
N THR A 333 84.60 -128.64 54.04
CA THR A 333 84.38 -128.69 52.58
C THR A 333 82.95 -128.80 52.05
N ILE A 334 81.89 -129.00 52.85
CA ILE A 334 80.62 -129.52 52.29
C ILE A 334 79.48 -128.49 52.03
N LEU A 335 79.34 -127.35 52.72
CA LEU A 335 78.06 -126.58 52.69
C LEU A 335 78.01 -125.26 51.88
N ASN A 336 79.08 -124.92 51.16
CA ASN A 336 79.20 -123.74 50.31
C ASN A 336 78.29 -123.71 49.04
N ARG A 337 77.24 -124.53 48.90
CA ARG A 337 76.55 -124.71 47.59
C ARG A 337 75.11 -124.20 47.48
N PHE A 338 74.42 -123.89 48.58
CA PHE A 338 72.96 -123.89 48.50
C PHE A 338 72.20 -122.58 48.27
N GLN A 339 72.65 -121.36 48.59
CA GLN A 339 71.64 -120.27 48.66
C GLN A 339 71.97 -118.88 48.14
N ASN A 340 73.05 -118.73 47.39
CA ASN A 340 73.33 -117.53 46.60
C ASN A 340 72.34 -117.21 45.46
N ASN A 341 71.46 -118.12 45.01
CA ASN A 341 70.76 -117.88 43.73
C ASN A 341 69.40 -117.14 43.82
N ALA A 342 68.81 -116.91 44.99
CA ALA A 342 67.40 -116.48 45.06
C ALA A 342 67.16 -115.02 45.50
N SER A 343 68.14 -114.33 46.10
CA SER A 343 67.90 -113.12 46.92
C SER A 343 68.00 -111.77 46.20
N VAL A 344 68.50 -111.63 44.96
CA VAL A 344 68.75 -110.28 44.39
C VAL A 344 68.15 -110.01 43.01
N THR A 345 67.76 -111.03 42.23
CA THR A 345 67.01 -110.85 40.96
C THR A 345 65.71 -110.04 41.10
N ARG A 346 65.19 -109.88 42.33
CA ARG A 346 63.99 -109.09 42.64
C ARG A 346 64.23 -107.58 42.80
N LYS A 347 65.46 -107.11 43.08
CA LYS A 347 65.77 -105.70 43.41
C LYS A 347 66.09 -104.77 42.22
N MET A 348 66.29 -105.30 41.01
CA MET A 348 66.70 -104.50 39.84
C MET A 348 65.54 -104.09 38.90
N ILE A 349 64.33 -104.66 39.05
CA ILE A 349 63.21 -104.42 38.13
C ILE A 349 62.31 -103.24 38.59
N GLU A 350 62.14 -103.02 39.90
CA GLU A 350 61.28 -101.93 40.42
C GLU A 350 61.88 -100.52 40.24
N HIS A 351 63.20 -100.39 40.06
CA HIS A 351 63.85 -99.08 39.95
C HIS A 351 63.80 -98.48 38.51
N CYS A 352 63.76 -99.31 37.46
CA CYS A 352 63.80 -98.83 36.08
C CYS A 352 62.42 -98.39 35.52
N LEU A 353 61.30 -98.82 36.12
CA LEU A 353 59.96 -98.52 35.62
C LEU A 353 59.39 -97.16 36.08
N LEU A 354 59.89 -96.56 37.19
CA LEU A 354 59.34 -95.31 37.73
C LEU A 354 59.96 -94.03 37.12
N GLN A 355 61.13 -94.08 36.50
CA GLN A 355 61.75 -92.91 35.87
C GLN A 355 61.42 -92.74 34.37
N GLN A 356 60.97 -93.80 33.68
CA GLN A 356 60.65 -93.76 32.24
C GLN A 356 59.23 -93.22 31.94
N GLU A 357 58.28 -93.37 32.88
CA GLU A 357 56.89 -92.88 32.70
C GLU A 357 56.78 -91.35 32.89
N ALA A 358 57.66 -90.74 33.71
CA ALA A 358 57.60 -89.31 34.06
C ALA A 358 58.06 -88.36 32.93
N LEU A 359 59.05 -88.73 32.11
CA LEU A 359 59.54 -87.88 31.00
C LEU A 359 58.73 -88.03 29.70
N ARG A 360 57.94 -89.12 29.55
CA ARG A 360 57.11 -89.37 28.35
C ARG A 360 55.83 -88.51 28.31
N VAL A 361 55.32 -88.09 29.46
CA VAL A 361 54.09 -87.26 29.56
C VAL A 361 54.36 -85.78 29.26
N GLU A 362 55.55 -85.25 29.58
CA GLU A 362 55.89 -83.84 29.32
C GLU A 362 56.26 -83.55 27.85
N THR A 363 56.93 -84.47 27.14
CA THR A 363 57.20 -84.29 25.70
C THR A 363 55.94 -84.41 24.82
N GLY A 364 54.91 -85.13 25.28
CA GLY A 364 53.66 -85.32 24.54
C GLY A 364 52.74 -84.09 24.53
N THR A 365 52.78 -83.26 25.57
CA THR A 365 51.94 -82.04 25.68
C THR A 365 52.51 -80.91 24.83
N TYR A 366 53.83 -80.71 24.77
CA TYR A 366 54.44 -79.70 23.90
C TYR A 366 54.34 -80.03 22.41
N THR A 367 54.46 -81.29 21.98
CA THR A 367 54.27 -81.68 20.57
C THR A 367 52.83 -81.52 20.08
N ARG A 368 51.83 -81.65 20.95
CA ARG A 368 50.42 -81.51 20.56
C ARG A 368 50.00 -80.05 20.39
N VAL A 369 50.46 -79.14 21.26
CA VAL A 369 50.20 -77.69 21.13
C VAL A 369 50.95 -77.08 19.94
N LEU A 370 52.16 -77.55 19.64
CA LEU A 370 52.91 -77.09 18.46
C LEU A 370 52.27 -77.57 17.14
N HIS A 371 51.78 -78.82 17.09
CA HIS A 371 51.11 -79.35 15.90
C HIS A 371 49.74 -78.68 15.62
N GLU A 372 48.96 -78.37 16.67
CA GLU A 372 47.67 -77.66 16.54
C GLU A 372 47.86 -76.20 16.07
N THR A 373 48.94 -75.53 16.48
CA THR A 373 49.25 -74.15 16.06
C THR A 373 49.86 -74.08 14.65
N GLU A 374 50.70 -75.04 14.25
CA GLU A 374 51.22 -75.15 12.89
C GLU A 374 50.14 -75.52 11.86
N GLN A 375 49.18 -76.40 12.21
CA GLN A 375 48.05 -76.72 11.34
C GLN A 375 47.08 -75.53 11.18
N ALA A 376 46.85 -74.73 12.22
CA ALA A 376 46.04 -73.51 12.11
C ALA A 376 46.72 -72.44 11.22
N LEU A 377 48.05 -72.36 11.27
CA LEU A 377 48.83 -71.43 10.46
C LEU A 377 48.93 -71.87 8.98
N ILE A 378 48.95 -73.17 8.69
CA ILE A 378 48.86 -73.70 7.32
C ILE A 378 47.46 -73.50 6.74
N ARG A 379 46.39 -73.74 7.51
CA ARG A 379 44.99 -73.49 7.06
C ARG A 379 44.76 -72.01 6.73
N THR A 380 45.16 -71.10 7.61
CA THR A 380 45.01 -69.64 7.36
C THR A 380 45.86 -69.16 6.18
N ARG A 381 47.06 -69.72 5.94
CA ARG A 381 47.86 -69.43 4.74
C ARG A 381 47.23 -70.01 3.46
N MET A 382 46.62 -71.20 3.53
CA MET A 382 45.89 -71.78 2.39
C MET A 382 44.63 -71.00 2.07
N ASP A 383 43.89 -70.53 3.08
CA ASP A 383 42.71 -69.67 2.91
C ASP A 383 43.10 -68.29 2.36
N GLN A 384 44.22 -67.72 2.82
CA GLN A 384 44.75 -66.46 2.28
C GLN A 384 45.22 -66.60 0.83
N ALA A 385 45.83 -67.73 0.45
CA ALA A 385 46.20 -68.03 -0.93
C ALA A 385 44.96 -68.33 -1.81
N ALA A 386 43.94 -68.99 -1.28
CA ALA A 386 42.66 -69.22 -1.96
C ALA A 386 41.93 -67.90 -2.22
N HIS A 387 41.83 -67.01 -1.23
CA HIS A 387 41.22 -65.69 -1.40
C HIS A 387 42.02 -64.77 -2.33
N LEU A 388 43.35 -64.89 -2.38
CA LEU A 388 44.15 -64.16 -3.37
C LEU A 388 43.92 -64.68 -4.80
N ASN A 389 43.77 -66.00 -4.98
CA ASN A 389 43.42 -66.58 -6.28
C ASN A 389 41.97 -66.28 -6.70
N GLU A 390 41.03 -66.25 -5.75
CA GLU A 390 39.66 -65.77 -5.97
C GLU A 390 39.64 -64.28 -6.32
N LEU A 391 40.44 -63.43 -5.66
CA LEU A 391 40.57 -62.02 -5.99
C LEU A 391 41.18 -61.80 -7.39
N VAL A 392 42.15 -62.62 -7.80
CA VAL A 392 42.72 -62.56 -9.16
C VAL A 392 41.74 -63.08 -10.21
N SER A 393 40.94 -64.12 -9.90
CA SER A 393 39.85 -64.59 -10.76
C SER A 393 38.75 -63.53 -10.89
N ILE A 394 38.34 -62.92 -9.77
CA ILE A 394 37.34 -61.85 -9.74
C ILE A 394 37.85 -60.61 -10.48
N ARG A 395 39.14 -60.24 -10.39
CA ARG A 395 39.71 -59.14 -11.19
C ARG A 395 39.70 -59.44 -12.68
N LYS A 396 40.05 -60.66 -13.11
CA LYS A 396 39.96 -61.08 -14.52
C LYS A 396 38.51 -61.17 -15.02
N ASP A 397 37.57 -61.55 -14.16
CA ASP A 397 36.15 -61.57 -14.49
C ASP A 397 35.56 -60.16 -14.52
N ILE A 398 36.04 -59.24 -13.69
CA ILE A 398 35.71 -57.81 -13.75
C ILE A 398 36.23 -57.21 -15.06
N GLU A 399 37.48 -57.46 -15.44
CA GLU A 399 38.06 -56.97 -16.70
C GLU A 399 37.33 -57.50 -17.94
N LYS A 400 36.93 -58.78 -17.93
CA LYS A 400 36.08 -59.35 -18.98
C LYS A 400 34.67 -58.76 -18.98
N LYS A 401 34.07 -58.53 -17.80
CA LYS A 401 32.76 -57.89 -17.66
C LYS A 401 32.78 -56.41 -18.05
N THR A 402 33.87 -55.68 -17.81
CA THR A 402 34.03 -54.29 -18.25
C THR A 402 34.22 -54.21 -19.76
N TYR A 403 34.94 -55.15 -20.36
CA TYR A 403 35.06 -55.24 -21.82
C TYR A 403 33.71 -55.57 -22.50
N ILE A 404 32.95 -56.53 -21.96
CA ILE A 404 31.59 -56.83 -22.45
C ILE A 404 30.65 -55.64 -22.18
N LYS A 405 30.79 -54.94 -21.05
CA LYS A 405 30.01 -53.74 -20.74
C LYS A 405 30.27 -52.62 -21.74
N GLU A 406 31.53 -52.33 -22.10
CA GLU A 406 31.84 -51.33 -23.14
C GLU A 406 31.30 -51.74 -24.51
N GLN A 407 31.34 -53.02 -24.86
CA GLN A 407 30.76 -53.53 -26.10
C GLN A 407 29.23 -53.38 -26.13
N VAL A 408 28.56 -53.68 -25.01
CA VAL A 408 27.11 -53.51 -24.84
C VAL A 408 26.71 -52.04 -24.74
N GLU A 409 27.51 -51.16 -24.13
CA GLU A 409 27.26 -49.72 -24.09
C GLU A 409 27.36 -49.09 -25.49
N ASN A 410 28.30 -49.55 -26.31
CA ASN A 410 28.41 -49.14 -27.71
C ASN A 410 27.22 -49.66 -28.56
N GLU A 411 26.74 -50.88 -28.31
CA GLU A 411 25.52 -51.41 -28.92
C GLU A 411 24.25 -50.68 -28.42
N ILE A 412 24.21 -50.26 -27.15
CA ILE A 412 23.11 -49.46 -26.56
C ILE A 412 23.09 -48.06 -27.19
N MET A 413 24.24 -47.42 -27.39
CA MET A 413 24.32 -46.11 -28.04
C MET A 413 23.88 -46.17 -29.51
N ALA A 414 24.25 -47.24 -30.23
CA ALA A 414 23.76 -47.50 -31.59
C ALA A 414 22.24 -47.79 -31.61
N LYS A 415 21.73 -48.55 -30.63
CA LYS A 415 20.28 -48.84 -30.47
C LYS A 415 19.47 -47.63 -30.03
N LEU A 416 20.03 -46.70 -29.24
CA LEU A 416 19.40 -45.43 -28.87
C LEU A 416 19.31 -44.48 -30.08
N GLN A 417 20.30 -44.49 -30.96
CA GLN A 417 20.27 -43.75 -32.24
C GLN A 417 19.26 -44.37 -33.24
N GLU A 418 19.07 -45.69 -33.26
CA GLU A 418 18.02 -46.38 -34.03
C GLU A 418 16.60 -46.20 -33.45
N GLN A 419 16.44 -46.13 -32.12
CA GLN A 419 15.15 -45.93 -31.43
C GLN A 419 14.61 -44.51 -31.53
N MET A 420 15.47 -43.51 -31.78
CA MET A 420 15.04 -42.12 -31.98
C MET A 420 14.43 -41.87 -33.38
N ILE A 421 14.78 -42.69 -34.38
CA ILE A 421 14.32 -42.52 -35.78
C ILE A 421 13.25 -43.57 -36.16
N SER A 422 12.99 -44.58 -35.33
CA SER A 422 11.84 -45.47 -35.48
C SER A 422 11.33 -45.97 -34.14
N SER A 423 10.03 -45.81 -33.84
CA SER A 423 9.20 -46.86 -33.20
C SER A 423 7.98 -46.33 -32.43
N LYS A 424 7.07 -47.29 -32.20
CA LYS A 424 5.99 -47.40 -31.21
C LYS A 424 6.17 -46.71 -29.85
N ALA A 425 7.34 -46.18 -29.46
CA ALA A 425 7.53 -45.45 -28.21
C ALA A 425 6.61 -44.21 -28.10
N ALA A 426 6.42 -43.44 -29.18
CA ALA A 426 5.47 -42.30 -29.16
C ALA A 426 4.01 -42.74 -28.95
N LYS A 427 3.60 -43.89 -29.51
CA LYS A 427 2.28 -44.51 -29.29
C LYS A 427 2.16 -45.16 -27.90
N HIS A 428 3.24 -45.72 -27.36
CA HIS A 428 3.29 -46.21 -25.99
C HIS A 428 3.24 -45.05 -24.98
N PHE A 429 3.91 -43.92 -25.22
CA PHE A 429 3.80 -42.74 -24.37
C PHE A 429 2.40 -42.11 -24.45
N SER A 430 1.75 -42.09 -25.61
CA SER A 430 0.34 -41.64 -25.68
C SER A 430 -0.62 -42.60 -24.98
N GLN A 431 -0.40 -43.91 -25.07
CA GLN A 431 -1.18 -44.92 -24.34
C GLN A 431 -0.87 -44.91 -22.84
N LEU A 432 0.37 -44.64 -22.43
CA LEU A 432 0.78 -44.49 -21.04
C LEU A 432 0.19 -43.20 -20.46
N ALA A 433 0.18 -42.09 -21.21
CA ALA A 433 -0.51 -40.88 -20.84
C ALA A 433 -2.02 -41.11 -20.68
N ALA A 434 -2.64 -41.94 -21.53
CA ALA A 434 -4.05 -42.31 -21.39
C ALA A 434 -4.30 -43.27 -20.20
N LYS A 435 -3.36 -44.17 -19.87
CA LYS A 435 -3.41 -45.00 -18.66
C LYS A 435 -3.23 -44.17 -17.40
N LEU A 436 -2.26 -43.25 -17.37
CA LEU A 436 -2.02 -42.31 -16.28
C LEU A 436 -3.22 -41.39 -16.04
N ARG A 437 -3.93 -40.96 -17.10
CA ARG A 437 -5.19 -40.22 -16.94
C ARG A 437 -6.30 -41.08 -16.32
N ARG A 438 -6.39 -42.37 -16.67
CA ARG A 438 -7.36 -43.29 -16.05
C ARG A 438 -7.01 -43.58 -14.59
N GLU A 439 -5.74 -43.88 -14.29
CA GLU A 439 -5.25 -44.07 -12.93
C GLU A 439 -5.43 -42.82 -12.08
N LYS A 440 -5.23 -41.62 -12.65
CA LYS A 440 -5.54 -40.36 -11.97
C LYS A 440 -7.03 -40.26 -11.61
N ASN A 441 -7.92 -40.53 -12.55
CA ASN A 441 -9.37 -40.49 -12.30
C ASN A 441 -9.79 -41.57 -11.29
N ASP A 442 -9.20 -42.76 -11.33
CA ASP A 442 -9.44 -43.83 -10.36
C ASP A 442 -8.93 -43.43 -8.96
N LEU A 443 -7.77 -42.77 -8.88
CA LEU A 443 -7.24 -42.20 -7.63
C LEU A 443 -8.11 -41.07 -7.09
N GLU A 444 -8.67 -40.22 -7.95
CA GLU A 444 -9.65 -39.18 -7.55
C GLU A 444 -10.94 -39.83 -7.01
N LEU A 445 -11.42 -40.90 -7.66
CA LEU A 445 -12.54 -41.72 -7.15
C LEU A 445 -12.21 -42.39 -5.82
N HIS A 446 -11.00 -42.90 -5.64
CA HIS A 446 -10.52 -43.43 -4.36
C HIS A 446 -10.40 -42.33 -3.30
N PHE A 447 -9.95 -41.14 -3.67
CA PHE A 447 -9.89 -40.00 -2.78
C PHE A 447 -11.29 -39.63 -2.27
N HIS A 448 -12.29 -39.56 -3.16
CA HIS A 448 -13.68 -39.34 -2.74
C HIS A 448 -14.24 -40.47 -1.86
N LYS A 449 -13.85 -41.73 -2.08
CA LYS A 449 -14.21 -42.83 -1.16
C LYS A 449 -13.56 -42.65 0.21
N VAL A 450 -12.28 -42.30 0.26
CA VAL A 450 -11.55 -42.05 1.50
C VAL A 450 -12.12 -40.82 2.22
N GLU A 451 -12.50 -39.76 1.53
CA GLU A 451 -13.18 -38.60 2.12
C GLU A 451 -14.50 -39.00 2.76
N ASN A 452 -15.28 -39.87 2.09
CA ASN A 452 -16.52 -40.39 2.65
C ASN A 452 -16.28 -41.32 3.85
N ASP A 453 -15.26 -42.19 3.79
CA ASP A 453 -14.85 -43.03 4.91
C ASP A 453 -14.35 -42.18 6.09
N VAL A 454 -13.62 -41.09 5.83
CA VAL A 454 -13.19 -40.13 6.85
C VAL A 454 -14.40 -39.42 7.46
N ALA A 455 -15.38 -39.00 6.66
CA ALA A 455 -16.62 -38.43 7.18
C ALA A 455 -17.37 -39.45 8.06
N GLN A 456 -17.41 -40.72 7.66
CA GLN A 456 -18.00 -41.80 8.45
C GLN A 456 -17.23 -42.07 9.75
N ILE A 457 -15.89 -42.05 9.72
CA ILE A 457 -15.04 -42.18 10.91
C ILE A 457 -15.23 -40.99 11.84
N ILE A 458 -15.35 -39.77 11.33
CA ILE A 458 -15.63 -38.56 12.14
C ILE A 458 -17.01 -38.68 12.81
N LEU A 459 -18.02 -39.17 12.08
CA LEU A 459 -19.35 -39.42 12.65
C LEU A 459 -19.31 -40.50 13.73
N ASN A 460 -18.56 -41.57 13.53
CA ASN A 460 -18.34 -42.60 14.55
C ASN A 460 -17.53 -42.08 15.75
N ALA A 461 -16.52 -41.23 15.53
CA ALA A 461 -15.70 -40.61 16.56
C ALA A 461 -16.51 -39.62 17.41
N THR A 462 -17.37 -38.82 16.80
CA THR A 462 -18.29 -37.93 17.51
C THR A 462 -19.35 -38.72 18.29
N ASN A 463 -19.86 -39.82 17.73
CA ASN A 463 -20.80 -40.70 18.44
C ASN A 463 -20.13 -41.42 19.64
N THR A 464 -18.92 -41.93 19.47
CA THR A 464 -18.14 -42.52 20.57
C THR A 464 -17.73 -41.48 21.61
N SER A 465 -17.37 -40.26 21.20
CA SER A 465 -17.11 -39.14 22.11
C SER A 465 -18.38 -38.78 22.90
N CYS A 466 -19.54 -38.72 22.26
CA CYS A 466 -20.82 -38.52 22.94
C CYS A 466 -21.07 -39.62 23.99
N ARG A 467 -20.89 -40.89 23.62
CA ARG A 467 -20.98 -42.01 24.56
C ARG A 467 -19.97 -41.90 25.72
N LEU A 468 -18.74 -41.48 25.46
CA LEU A 468 -17.73 -41.24 26.50
C LEU A 468 -18.13 -40.10 27.42
N THR A 469 -18.71 -39.00 26.91
CA THR A 469 -19.20 -37.92 27.77
C THR A 469 -20.36 -38.35 28.66
N VAL A 470 -21.25 -39.22 28.16
CA VAL A 470 -22.31 -39.82 28.98
C VAL A 470 -21.72 -40.75 30.04
N LEU A 471 -20.79 -41.63 29.67
CA LEU A 471 -20.11 -42.52 30.62
C LEU A 471 -19.30 -41.75 31.67
N GLN A 472 -18.72 -40.62 31.32
CA GLN A 472 -17.98 -39.77 32.25
C GLN A 472 -18.91 -39.04 33.23
N LYS A 473 -20.11 -38.65 32.79
CA LYS A 473 -21.16 -38.17 33.69
C LYS A 473 -21.59 -39.27 34.66
N THR A 474 -21.88 -40.48 34.19
CA THR A 474 -22.24 -41.60 35.07
C THR A 474 -21.10 -41.98 36.02
N LEU A 475 -19.84 -41.91 35.59
CA LEU A 475 -18.69 -42.17 36.47
C LEU A 475 -18.56 -41.07 37.55
N SER A 476 -18.82 -39.81 37.20
CA SER A 476 -18.85 -38.71 38.18
C SER A 476 -20.01 -38.81 39.18
N GLU A 477 -21.12 -39.44 38.80
CA GLU A 477 -22.25 -39.74 39.69
C GLU A 477 -21.89 -40.89 40.64
N VAL A 478 -21.32 -41.98 40.12
CA VAL A 478 -20.82 -43.10 40.94
C VAL A 478 -19.70 -42.65 41.89
N ASP A 479 -18.81 -41.77 41.46
CA ASP A 479 -17.76 -41.20 42.34
C ASP A 479 -18.36 -40.34 43.48
N LYS A 480 -19.51 -39.69 43.25
CA LYS A 480 -20.24 -38.98 44.32
C LYS A 480 -20.85 -39.99 45.28
N GLU A 481 -21.51 -41.04 44.76
CA GLU A 481 -22.06 -42.12 45.59
C GLU A 481 -20.97 -42.82 46.43
N ILE A 482 -19.78 -43.08 45.86
CA ILE A 482 -18.65 -43.65 46.58
C ILE A 482 -18.16 -42.71 47.68
N LYS A 483 -18.10 -41.39 47.43
CA LYS A 483 -17.75 -40.40 48.46
C LYS A 483 -18.78 -40.38 49.58
N ASP A 484 -20.06 -40.40 49.26
CA ASP A 484 -21.14 -40.43 50.24
C ASP A 484 -21.09 -41.71 51.10
N ILE A 485 -20.82 -42.87 50.48
CA ILE A 485 -20.62 -44.15 51.20
C ILE A 485 -19.33 -44.11 52.05
N THR A 486 -18.24 -43.55 51.53
CA THR A 486 -16.96 -43.45 52.27
C THR A 486 -17.10 -42.53 53.48
N ASP A 487 -17.85 -41.44 53.34
CA ASP A 487 -18.17 -40.53 54.44
C ASP A 487 -19.06 -41.22 55.49
N LEU A 488 -20.02 -42.06 55.07
CA LEU A 488 -20.81 -42.90 55.97
C LEU A 488 -19.95 -43.96 56.69
N ILE A 489 -19.04 -44.63 55.99
CA ILE A 489 -18.09 -45.59 56.58
C ILE A 489 -17.20 -44.88 57.60
N ARG A 490 -16.66 -43.69 57.28
CA ARG A 490 -15.86 -42.90 58.22
C ARG A 490 -16.66 -42.54 59.49
N CYS A 491 -17.94 -42.20 59.35
CA CYS A 491 -18.82 -41.98 60.50
C CYS A 491 -18.97 -43.26 61.35
N GLN A 492 -19.21 -44.42 60.73
CA GLN A 492 -19.32 -45.72 61.42
C GLN A 492 -17.98 -46.15 62.07
N GLU A 493 -16.85 -45.95 61.41
CA GLU A 493 -15.51 -46.21 61.96
C GLU A 493 -15.23 -45.33 63.20
N SER A 494 -15.68 -44.07 63.18
CA SER A 494 -15.57 -43.19 64.34
C SER A 494 -16.42 -43.66 65.53
N GLU A 495 -17.57 -44.28 65.27
CA GLU A 495 -18.42 -44.90 66.28
C GLU A 495 -17.81 -46.20 66.80
N ILE A 496 -17.26 -47.04 65.92
CA ILE A 496 -16.54 -48.27 66.31
C ILE A 496 -15.31 -47.92 67.16
N ALA A 497 -14.56 -46.88 66.82
CA ALA A 497 -13.43 -46.40 67.62
C ALA A 497 -13.87 -45.97 69.03
N LYS A 498 -15.00 -45.25 69.15
CA LYS A 498 -15.60 -44.90 70.45
C LYS A 498 -15.99 -46.15 71.24
N CYS A 499 -16.62 -47.15 70.60
CA CYS A 499 -16.97 -48.43 71.22
C CYS A 499 -15.74 -49.23 71.67
N LYS A 500 -14.65 -49.22 70.89
CA LYS A 500 -13.39 -49.90 71.20
C LYS A 500 -12.70 -49.30 72.43
N ILE A 501 -12.65 -47.98 72.53
CA ILE A 501 -12.14 -47.28 73.74
C ILE A 501 -12.99 -47.65 74.98
N LEU A 502 -14.29 -47.82 74.82
CA LEU A 502 -15.20 -48.21 75.91
C LEU A 502 -14.98 -49.69 76.33
N ALA A 503 -14.69 -50.57 75.37
CA ALA A 503 -14.35 -51.97 75.62
C ALA A 503 -13.00 -52.12 76.34
N GLU A 504 -11.98 -51.36 75.94
CA GLU A 504 -10.67 -51.35 76.60
C GLU A 504 -10.76 -50.90 78.07
N LYS A 505 -11.60 -49.89 78.36
CA LYS A 505 -11.88 -49.45 79.73
C LYS A 505 -12.55 -50.54 80.59
N LYS A 506 -13.42 -51.37 80.00
CA LYS A 506 -14.03 -52.52 80.71
C LYS A 506 -13.05 -53.71 80.84
N GLY A 507 -12.17 -53.93 79.87
CA GLY A 507 -11.13 -54.97 79.91
C GLY A 507 -10.07 -54.74 81.00
N GLY A 508 -9.70 -53.48 81.26
CA GLY A 508 -8.79 -53.13 82.36
C GLY A 508 -9.33 -53.50 83.75
N ILE A 509 -10.64 -53.43 83.95
CA ILE A 509 -11.30 -53.79 85.22
C ILE A 509 -11.27 -55.31 85.45
N ILE A 510 -11.41 -56.12 84.38
CA ILE A 510 -11.34 -57.58 84.45
C ILE A 510 -9.91 -58.07 84.78
N CYS A 511 -8.89 -57.42 84.22
CA CYS A 511 -7.49 -57.75 84.51
C CYS A 511 -7.14 -57.52 86.00
N MET A 512 -7.71 -56.49 86.63
CA MET A 512 -7.53 -56.24 88.07
C MET A 512 -8.17 -57.32 88.96
N TYR A 513 -9.29 -57.91 88.55
CA TYR A 513 -9.93 -59.00 89.30
C TYR A 513 -9.19 -60.34 89.14
N ASN A 514 -8.64 -60.65 87.96
CA ASN A 514 -7.83 -61.85 87.74
C ASN A 514 -6.53 -61.84 88.54
N LYS A 515 -5.90 -60.66 88.69
CA LYS A 515 -4.68 -60.51 89.50
C LYS A 515 -4.93 -60.73 91.00
N LYS A 516 -6.18 -60.54 91.47
CA LYS A 516 -6.61 -60.86 92.84
C LYS A 516 -6.85 -62.36 93.06
N LEU A 517 -7.19 -63.12 92.01
CA LEU A 517 -7.38 -64.57 92.07
C LEU A 517 -6.04 -65.33 92.09
N GLU A 518 -5.06 -64.89 91.31
CA GLU A 518 -3.71 -65.50 91.30
C GLU A 518 -2.97 -65.32 92.64
N MET A 519 -3.26 -64.23 93.36
CA MET A 519 -2.66 -63.96 94.68
C MET A 519 -3.18 -64.90 95.79
N MET A 520 -4.37 -65.50 95.63
CA MET A 520 -4.92 -66.47 96.60
C MET A 520 -4.51 -67.92 96.29
N LEU A 521 -4.10 -68.23 95.06
CA LEU A 521 -3.72 -69.58 94.63
C LEU A 521 -2.26 -69.94 94.94
N SER A 522 -1.41 -68.96 95.30
CA SER A 522 0.02 -69.17 95.57
C SER A 522 0.38 -69.44 97.05
N GLN A 523 -0.60 -69.56 97.96
CA GLN A 523 -0.36 -69.72 99.41
C GLN A 523 -0.57 -71.15 99.97
N GLN A 524 -0.82 -72.17 99.15
CA GLN A 524 -0.97 -73.54 99.64
C GLN A 524 -0.25 -74.54 98.72
N VAL A 525 0.80 -75.18 99.24
CA VAL A 525 0.98 -76.65 99.34
C VAL A 525 2.39 -76.93 99.89
N GLY A 526 2.43 -77.56 101.07
CA GLY A 526 3.62 -78.07 101.74
C GLY A 526 3.95 -79.51 101.34
N GLN A 527 5.18 -79.90 101.66
CA GLN A 527 5.86 -81.17 101.34
C GLN A 527 5.74 -82.19 102.47
N GLU A 528 5.75 -83.49 102.13
CA GLU A 528 6.43 -84.67 102.76
C GLU A 528 5.75 -85.95 102.23
N LEU A 529 6.42 -86.96 101.64
CA LEU A 529 7.81 -87.45 101.69
C LEU A 529 7.91 -88.90 102.27
N GLY A 530 7.03 -89.88 102.01
CA GLY A 530 7.05 -91.31 102.36
C GLY A 530 7.57 -92.30 101.28
N PRO A 531 7.67 -93.64 101.49
CA PRO A 531 8.46 -94.55 100.64
C PRO A 531 7.87 -94.84 99.24
N LEU A 532 6.56 -94.66 99.05
CA LEU A 532 5.95 -94.56 97.71
C LEU A 532 6.48 -93.34 96.97
N GLU A 533 6.91 -92.29 97.67
CA GLU A 533 7.58 -91.15 97.07
C GLU A 533 9.01 -91.42 96.64
N ILE A 534 9.68 -92.53 96.99
CA ILE A 534 10.99 -92.86 96.40
C ILE A 534 10.82 -93.56 95.05
N GLU A 535 9.77 -94.37 94.90
CA GLU A 535 9.40 -95.02 93.64
C GLU A 535 8.66 -94.04 92.72
N ILE A 536 7.80 -93.17 93.28
CA ILE A 536 7.33 -91.96 92.62
C ILE A 536 8.51 -91.03 92.37
N ASN A 537 9.57 -90.92 93.20
CA ASN A 537 10.75 -90.10 92.88
C ASN A 537 11.56 -90.65 91.71
N LYS A 538 11.59 -91.98 91.51
CA LYS A 538 12.21 -92.59 90.33
C LYS A 538 11.34 -92.42 89.08
N LEU A 539 10.04 -92.67 89.19
CA LEU A 539 9.09 -92.40 88.11
C LEU A 539 8.95 -90.89 87.84
N THR A 540 9.07 -90.01 88.84
CA THR A 540 9.14 -88.56 88.64
C THR A 540 10.47 -88.16 88.09
N LYS A 541 11.57 -88.87 88.37
CA LYS A 541 12.84 -88.63 87.68
C LYS A 541 12.78 -89.02 86.22
N GLU A 542 12.17 -90.16 85.88
CA GLU A 542 11.92 -90.56 84.48
C GLU A 542 10.90 -89.64 83.79
N ILE A 543 9.88 -89.17 84.52
CA ILE A 543 8.94 -88.14 84.06
C ILE A 543 9.63 -86.78 83.98
N GLU A 544 10.61 -86.45 84.83
CA GLU A 544 11.40 -85.22 84.80
C GLU A 544 12.37 -85.25 83.62
N ASP A 545 12.96 -86.40 83.31
CA ASP A 545 13.79 -86.62 82.13
C ASP A 545 12.91 -86.52 80.86
N CYS A 546 11.76 -87.20 80.80
CA CYS A 546 10.79 -87.04 79.72
C CYS A 546 10.23 -85.62 79.64
N ASN A 547 10.00 -84.94 80.76
CA ASN A 547 9.57 -83.54 80.79
C ASN A 547 10.71 -82.62 80.34
N SER A 548 11.96 -82.97 80.62
CA SER A 548 13.11 -82.20 80.13
C SER A 548 13.23 -82.35 78.62
N GLU A 549 13.02 -83.54 78.06
CA GLU A 549 12.95 -83.80 76.63
C GLU A 549 11.76 -83.05 76.00
N VAL A 550 10.56 -83.15 76.59
CA VAL A 550 9.38 -82.39 76.17
C VAL A 550 9.62 -80.88 76.26
N MET A 551 10.33 -80.39 77.28
CA MET A 551 10.69 -78.98 77.40
C MET A 551 11.73 -78.57 76.36
N THR A 552 12.67 -79.44 75.98
CA THR A 552 13.60 -79.17 74.88
C THR A 552 12.88 -79.17 73.53
N LEU A 553 11.95 -80.09 73.31
CA LEU A 553 11.10 -80.15 72.11
C LEU A 553 10.11 -78.99 72.05
N GLN A 554 9.55 -78.56 73.18
CA GLN A 554 8.71 -77.36 73.27
C GLN A 554 9.54 -76.10 73.02
N LYS A 555 10.77 -76.01 73.55
CA LYS A 555 11.69 -74.91 73.22
C LYS A 555 12.03 -74.91 71.75
N TYR A 556 12.33 -76.07 71.16
CA TYR A 556 12.61 -76.22 69.73
C TYR A 556 11.40 -75.80 68.89
N TRP A 557 10.21 -76.30 69.22
CA TRP A 557 8.95 -75.94 68.56
C TRP A 557 8.62 -74.45 68.71
N LEU A 558 8.83 -73.85 69.89
CA LEU A 558 8.67 -72.40 70.09
C LEU A 558 9.69 -71.61 69.27
N ASN A 559 10.90 -72.13 69.06
CA ASN A 559 11.90 -71.48 68.22
C ASN A 559 11.51 -71.56 66.73
N GLU A 560 11.08 -72.74 66.25
CA GLU A 560 10.53 -72.93 64.91
C GLU A 560 9.27 -72.08 64.68
N GLN A 561 8.39 -71.96 65.67
CA GLN A 561 7.22 -71.10 65.60
C GLN A 561 7.61 -69.61 65.56
N LYS A 562 8.63 -69.20 66.32
CA LYS A 562 9.18 -67.83 66.25
C LYS A 562 9.77 -67.54 64.89
N GLU A 563 10.55 -68.46 64.31
CA GLU A 563 11.09 -68.32 62.96
C GLU A 563 9.99 -68.30 61.91
N LEU A 564 8.96 -69.15 62.02
CA LEU A 564 7.80 -69.12 61.14
C LEU A 564 7.06 -67.77 61.22
N VAL A 565 6.87 -67.23 62.43
CA VAL A 565 6.25 -65.91 62.62
C VAL A 565 7.12 -64.79 62.04
N LYS A 566 8.45 -64.86 62.19
CA LYS A 566 9.39 -63.91 61.56
C LYS A 566 9.28 -63.97 60.03
N LEU A 567 9.40 -65.16 59.43
CA LEU A 567 9.27 -65.36 57.99
C LEU A 567 7.90 -64.92 57.46
N THR A 568 6.82 -65.10 58.24
CA THR A 568 5.48 -64.63 57.86
C THR A 568 5.40 -63.10 57.88
N ARG A 569 6.00 -62.44 58.88
CA ARG A 569 6.10 -60.97 58.92
C ARG A 569 6.96 -60.43 57.77
N GLU A 570 8.11 -61.04 57.51
CA GLU A 570 8.98 -60.67 56.38
C GLU A 570 8.24 -60.85 55.04
N ARG A 571 7.47 -61.92 54.88
CA ARG A 571 6.61 -62.13 53.71
C ARG A 571 5.54 -61.04 53.59
N GLU A 572 4.88 -60.68 54.69
CA GLU A 572 3.88 -59.60 54.70
C GLU A 572 4.50 -58.24 54.36
N GLU A 573 5.67 -57.93 54.90
CA GLU A 573 6.45 -56.73 54.57
C GLU A 573 6.84 -56.72 53.08
N GLN A 574 7.29 -57.85 52.54
CA GLN A 574 7.58 -57.99 51.10
C GLN A 574 6.33 -57.79 50.26
N ILE A 575 5.17 -58.35 50.64
CA ILE A 575 3.90 -58.14 49.94
C ILE A 575 3.48 -56.66 49.97
N ASN A 576 3.64 -55.99 51.11
CA ASN A 576 3.36 -54.56 51.25
C ASN A 576 4.28 -53.73 50.36
N SER A 577 5.59 -54.01 50.36
CA SER A 577 6.55 -53.34 49.48
C SER A 577 6.24 -53.56 48.00
N LEU A 578 5.81 -54.78 47.60
CA LEU A 578 5.37 -55.07 46.24
C LEU A 578 4.09 -54.30 45.88
N ALA A 579 3.15 -54.15 46.81
CA ALA A 579 1.94 -53.35 46.59
C ALA A 579 2.28 -51.85 46.43
N GLU A 580 3.22 -51.33 47.21
CA GLU A 580 3.73 -49.96 47.08
C GLU A 580 4.44 -49.74 45.74
N LEU A 581 5.33 -50.65 45.34
CA LEU A 581 6.01 -50.60 44.05
C LEU A 581 5.02 -50.67 42.88
N LYS A 582 3.99 -51.53 42.96
CA LYS A 582 2.91 -51.57 41.97
C LYS A 582 2.17 -50.22 41.88
N LYS A 583 1.83 -49.59 43.02
CA LYS A 583 1.23 -48.25 43.04
C LYS A 583 2.15 -47.22 42.39
N GLN A 584 3.45 -47.24 42.71
CA GLN A 584 4.43 -46.34 42.11
C GLN A 584 4.53 -46.53 40.59
N ILE A 585 4.56 -47.77 40.09
CA ILE A 585 4.56 -48.06 38.65
C ILE A 585 3.31 -47.50 37.98
N THR A 586 2.12 -47.70 38.57
CA THR A 586 0.87 -47.16 38.02
C THR A 586 0.89 -45.63 37.97
N ILE A 587 1.39 -44.97 39.03
CA ILE A 587 1.54 -43.50 39.05
C ILE A 587 2.51 -43.05 37.96
N MET A 588 3.65 -43.73 37.78
CA MET A 588 4.63 -43.41 36.74
C MET A 588 4.06 -43.62 35.34
N GLN A 589 3.29 -44.69 35.11
CA GLN A 589 2.59 -44.91 33.83
C GLN A 589 1.56 -43.82 33.55
N GLN A 590 0.77 -43.41 34.55
CA GLN A 590 -0.17 -42.28 34.38
C GLN A 590 0.55 -40.95 34.14
N ARG A 591 1.70 -40.71 34.77
CA ARG A 591 2.54 -39.54 34.49
C ARG A 591 3.11 -39.58 33.07
N LYS A 592 3.59 -40.74 32.64
CA LYS A 592 4.06 -40.96 31.26
C LYS A 592 2.96 -40.62 30.26
N VAL A 593 1.75 -41.20 30.41
CA VAL A 593 0.63 -40.93 29.50
C VAL A 593 0.25 -39.44 29.47
N ARG A 594 0.26 -38.76 30.63
CA ARG A 594 0.01 -37.30 30.67
C ARG A 594 1.06 -36.51 29.91
N MET A 595 2.35 -36.75 30.16
CA MET A 595 3.43 -36.08 29.42
C MET A 595 3.38 -36.41 27.93
N GLU A 596 3.04 -37.64 27.55
CA GLU A 596 2.95 -38.06 26.15
C GLU A 596 1.78 -37.38 25.44
N ASN A 597 0.65 -37.17 26.14
CA ASN A 597 -0.46 -36.35 25.64
C ASN A 597 -0.09 -34.86 25.52
N GLU A 598 0.63 -34.30 26.50
CA GLU A 598 1.15 -32.92 26.45
C GLU A 598 2.10 -32.76 25.25
N ILE A 599 3.04 -33.68 25.05
CA ILE A 599 3.94 -33.70 23.88
C ILE A 599 3.15 -33.77 22.58
N GLN A 600 2.13 -34.64 22.49
CA GLN A 600 1.29 -34.71 21.29
C GLN A 600 0.49 -33.43 21.04
N GLN A 601 0.06 -32.74 22.09
CA GLN A 601 -0.59 -31.45 21.99
C GLN A 601 0.38 -30.39 21.46
N GLU A 602 1.59 -30.28 22.05
CA GLU A 602 2.64 -29.37 21.57
C GLU A 602 3.03 -29.66 20.11
N ILE A 603 3.10 -30.92 19.69
CA ILE A 603 3.35 -31.29 18.28
C ILE A 603 2.21 -30.81 17.36
N LYS A 604 0.95 -30.85 17.81
CA LYS A 604 -0.19 -30.34 17.03
C LYS A 604 -0.13 -28.82 16.95
N GLU A 605 0.13 -28.14 18.07
CA GLU A 605 0.27 -26.68 18.12
C GLU A 605 1.44 -26.22 17.25
N GLN A 606 2.57 -26.92 17.26
CA GLN A 606 3.70 -26.65 16.36
C GLN A 606 3.29 -26.79 14.89
N LYS A 607 2.55 -27.84 14.50
CA LYS A 607 2.05 -28.01 13.13
C LYS A 607 1.05 -26.92 12.73
N ASP A 608 0.26 -26.42 13.68
CA ASP A 608 -0.68 -25.32 13.45
C ASP A 608 0.08 -24.00 13.22
N ILE A 609 1.12 -23.74 14.03
CA ILE A 609 2.02 -22.59 13.86
C ILE A 609 2.79 -22.69 12.54
N GLU A 610 3.30 -23.86 12.16
CA GLU A 610 3.97 -24.08 10.87
C GLU A 610 3.05 -23.82 9.68
N ARG A 611 1.78 -24.27 9.77
CA ARG A 611 0.75 -23.95 8.78
C ARG A 611 0.49 -22.45 8.69
N HIS A 612 0.31 -21.79 9.83
CA HIS A 612 0.12 -20.34 9.89
C HIS A 612 1.34 -19.55 9.35
N MET A 613 2.56 -19.99 9.65
CA MET A 613 3.79 -19.42 9.07
C MET A 613 3.84 -19.60 7.55
N LYS A 614 3.41 -20.75 7.04
CA LYS A 614 3.33 -20.99 5.60
C LYS A 614 2.27 -20.12 4.94
N ASP A 615 1.12 -19.95 5.57
CA ASP A 615 0.03 -19.10 5.07
C ASP A 615 0.44 -17.63 5.04
N THR A 616 1.05 -17.13 6.12
CA THR A 616 1.61 -15.77 6.16
C THR A 616 2.74 -15.57 5.14
N SER A 617 3.61 -16.57 4.95
CA SER A 617 4.62 -16.53 3.88
C SER A 617 3.97 -16.48 2.49
N ASN A 618 2.90 -17.23 2.25
CA ASN A 618 2.16 -17.19 0.99
C ASN A 618 1.50 -15.82 0.78
N ASP A 619 0.96 -15.21 1.84
CA ASP A 619 0.36 -13.89 1.77
C ASP A 619 1.41 -12.79 1.55
N LEU A 620 2.61 -12.91 2.15
CA LEU A 620 3.76 -12.05 1.82
C LEU A 620 4.17 -12.18 0.35
N VAL A 621 4.19 -13.40 -0.20
CA VAL A 621 4.47 -13.61 -1.63
C VAL A 621 3.38 -12.98 -2.49
N LYS A 622 2.10 -13.15 -2.15
CA LYS A 622 0.98 -12.50 -2.87
C LYS A 622 1.09 -10.98 -2.80
N LEU A 623 1.40 -10.42 -1.64
CA LEU A 623 1.60 -8.98 -1.47
C LEU A 623 2.76 -8.48 -2.33
N ASN A 624 3.88 -9.18 -2.35
CA ASN A 624 5.02 -8.85 -3.21
C ASN A 624 4.65 -8.90 -4.71
N VAL A 625 3.84 -9.87 -5.13
CA VAL A 625 3.32 -9.93 -6.51
C VAL A 625 2.40 -8.74 -6.80
N LEU A 626 1.51 -8.38 -5.87
CA LEU A 626 0.64 -7.22 -6.01
C LEU A 626 1.43 -5.90 -6.05
N ILE A 627 2.47 -5.75 -5.21
CA ILE A 627 3.37 -4.59 -5.23
C ILE A 627 4.07 -4.48 -6.58
N ARG A 628 4.61 -5.59 -7.11
CA ARG A 628 5.24 -5.59 -8.44
C ARG A 628 4.26 -5.21 -9.55
N LYS A 629 3.03 -5.74 -9.52
CA LYS A 629 1.98 -5.36 -10.47
C LYS A 629 1.57 -3.90 -10.34
N ASN A 630 1.50 -3.37 -9.12
CA ASN A 630 1.18 -1.97 -8.89
C ASN A 630 2.31 -1.07 -9.41
N ASN A 631 3.57 -1.43 -9.15
CA ASN A 631 4.73 -0.71 -9.66
C ASN A 631 4.78 -0.74 -11.20
N SER A 632 4.54 -1.89 -11.84
CA SER A 632 4.49 -1.94 -13.30
C SER A 632 3.34 -1.10 -13.85
N SER A 633 2.16 -1.12 -13.23
CA SER A 633 1.05 -0.25 -13.64
C SER A 633 1.35 1.24 -13.42
N PHE A 634 2.11 1.57 -12.38
CA PHE A 634 2.56 2.94 -12.11
C PHE A 634 3.56 3.40 -13.17
N GLU A 635 4.53 2.56 -13.53
CA GLU A 635 5.49 2.82 -14.62
C GLU A 635 4.75 2.98 -15.96
N GLU A 636 3.79 2.10 -16.28
CA GLU A 636 2.95 2.21 -17.48
C GLU A 636 2.16 3.53 -17.52
N LEU A 637 1.54 3.93 -16.40
CA LEU A 637 0.85 5.20 -16.28
C LEU A 637 1.78 6.40 -16.40
N GLN A 638 2.99 6.32 -15.85
CA GLN A 638 4.01 7.35 -15.98
C GLN A 638 4.47 7.49 -17.44
N HIS A 639 4.70 6.38 -18.14
CA HIS A 639 5.02 6.38 -19.56
C HIS A 639 3.87 6.93 -20.40
N ALA A 640 2.62 6.54 -20.13
CA ALA A 640 1.45 7.09 -20.80
C ALA A 640 1.28 8.60 -20.55
N LYS A 641 1.55 9.07 -19.33
CA LYS A 641 1.57 10.50 -19.01
C LYS A 641 2.65 11.23 -19.80
N MET A 642 3.87 10.70 -19.87
CA MET A 642 4.96 11.30 -20.66
C MET A 642 4.63 11.34 -22.16
N LEU A 643 4.00 10.30 -22.70
CA LEU A 643 3.57 10.27 -24.11
C LEU A 643 2.49 11.31 -24.39
N THR A 644 1.44 11.35 -23.56
CA THR A 644 0.36 12.34 -23.71
C THR A 644 0.87 13.77 -23.51
N GLU A 645 1.76 14.02 -22.57
CA GLU A 645 2.42 15.31 -22.38
C GLU A 645 3.22 15.72 -23.63
N ASN A 646 3.99 14.80 -24.22
CA ASN A 646 4.68 15.06 -25.48
C ASN A 646 3.72 15.34 -26.64
N GLU A 647 2.60 14.62 -26.74
CA GLU A 647 1.56 14.88 -27.75
C GLU A 647 0.91 16.26 -27.54
N PHE A 648 0.63 16.65 -26.30
CA PHE A 648 0.14 17.99 -25.98
C PHE A 648 1.17 19.08 -26.34
N VAL A 649 2.44 18.87 -26.04
CA VAL A 649 3.51 19.80 -26.43
C VAL A 649 3.64 19.89 -27.95
N GLN A 650 3.53 18.78 -28.68
CA GLN A 650 3.59 18.77 -30.15
C GLN A 650 2.39 19.49 -30.78
N SER A 651 1.17 19.22 -30.29
CA SER A 651 -0.03 19.92 -30.75
C SER A 651 0.00 21.42 -30.43
N LEU A 652 0.53 21.80 -29.26
CA LEU A 652 0.74 23.20 -28.89
C LEU A 652 1.74 23.87 -29.82
N LYS A 653 2.89 23.24 -30.12
CA LYS A 653 3.86 23.75 -31.10
C LYS A 653 3.27 23.87 -32.51
N ALA A 654 2.41 22.94 -32.92
CA ALA A 654 1.72 23.01 -34.20
C ALA A 654 0.75 24.21 -34.24
N ALA A 655 -0.04 24.41 -33.19
CA ALA A 655 -0.95 25.56 -33.07
C ALA A 655 -0.20 26.90 -32.98
N GLU A 656 0.92 26.96 -32.27
CA GLU A 656 1.82 28.13 -32.25
C GLU A 656 2.35 28.44 -33.66
N LYS A 657 2.75 27.42 -34.41
CA LYS A 657 3.19 27.60 -35.80
C LYS A 657 2.07 28.13 -36.70
N GLU A 658 0.88 27.55 -36.61
CA GLU A 658 -0.31 28.04 -37.34
C GLU A 658 -0.65 29.49 -36.97
N SER A 659 -0.54 29.85 -35.69
CA SER A 659 -0.73 31.22 -35.23
C SER A 659 0.33 32.18 -35.79
N MET A 660 1.59 31.78 -35.84
CA MET A 660 2.66 32.57 -36.47
C MET A 660 2.39 32.76 -37.97
N GLU A 661 2.00 31.71 -38.69
CA GLU A 661 1.65 31.80 -40.11
C GLU A 661 0.46 32.73 -40.35
N LEU A 662 -0.57 32.70 -39.49
CA LEU A 662 -1.70 33.63 -39.56
C LEU A 662 -1.30 35.07 -39.26
N GLN A 663 -0.40 35.28 -38.29
CA GLN A 663 0.14 36.61 -37.96
C GLN A 663 0.98 37.17 -39.12
N GLU A 664 1.78 36.34 -39.78
CA GLU A 664 2.51 36.73 -41.00
C GLU A 664 1.54 37.11 -42.12
N ARG A 665 0.50 36.30 -42.39
CA ARG A 665 -0.54 36.64 -43.38
C ARG A 665 -1.27 37.94 -43.02
N TYR A 666 -1.56 38.16 -41.74
CA TYR A 666 -2.16 39.42 -41.28
C TYR A 666 -1.22 40.60 -41.55
N SER A 667 0.07 40.48 -41.24
CA SER A 667 1.05 41.53 -41.51
C SER A 667 1.16 41.86 -43.01
N GLN A 668 1.15 40.84 -43.88
CA GLN A 668 1.11 41.01 -45.34
C GLN A 668 -0.15 41.75 -45.79
N LEU A 669 -1.32 41.38 -45.29
CA LEU A 669 -2.58 42.06 -45.60
C LEU A 669 -2.61 43.51 -45.09
N THR A 670 -2.01 43.79 -43.93
CA THR A 670 -1.89 45.17 -43.44
C THR A 670 -0.96 46.01 -44.31
N GLU A 671 0.17 45.46 -44.75
CA GLU A 671 1.06 46.13 -45.69
C GLU A 671 0.38 46.39 -47.04
N GLU A 672 -0.36 45.40 -47.57
CA GLU A 672 -1.14 45.58 -48.80
C GLU A 672 -2.22 46.64 -48.65
N LYS A 673 -2.92 46.66 -47.52
CA LYS A 673 -3.91 47.71 -47.21
C LYS A 673 -3.26 49.09 -47.17
N GLU A 674 -2.10 49.23 -46.52
CA GLU A 674 -1.37 50.50 -46.48
C GLU A 674 -0.89 50.93 -47.86
N ARG A 675 -0.37 50.00 -48.68
CA ARG A 675 0.01 50.26 -50.07
C ARG A 675 -1.19 50.74 -50.90
N LEU A 676 -2.35 50.10 -50.74
CA LEU A 676 -3.59 50.50 -51.42
C LEU A 676 -4.10 51.86 -50.94
N LEU A 677 -4.06 52.13 -49.63
CA LEU A 677 -4.42 53.44 -49.07
C LEU A 677 -3.52 54.54 -49.64
N ASN A 678 -2.21 54.32 -49.69
CA ASN A 678 -1.27 55.28 -50.28
C ASN A 678 -1.57 55.50 -51.77
N SER A 679 -1.87 54.45 -52.53
CA SER A 679 -2.28 54.57 -53.93
C SER A 679 -3.59 55.36 -54.09
N ILE A 680 -4.56 55.20 -53.19
CA ILE A 680 -5.81 55.99 -53.19
C ILE A 680 -5.51 57.46 -52.89
N VAL A 681 -4.70 57.75 -51.87
CA VAL A 681 -4.32 59.13 -51.53
C VAL A 681 -3.57 59.80 -52.69
N GLU A 682 -2.69 59.07 -53.38
CA GLU A 682 -2.04 59.56 -54.59
C GLU A 682 -3.05 59.84 -55.72
N ALA A 683 -4.03 58.95 -55.92
CA ALA A 683 -5.10 59.15 -56.90
C ALA A 683 -5.97 60.38 -56.56
N GLU A 684 -6.32 60.57 -55.29
CA GLU A 684 -7.04 61.76 -54.80
C GLU A 684 -6.22 63.04 -55.05
N HIS A 685 -4.91 63.02 -54.79
CA HIS A 685 -4.01 64.12 -55.13
C HIS A 685 -4.01 64.42 -56.63
N GLN A 686 -3.98 63.40 -57.49
CA GLN A 686 -4.07 63.58 -58.94
C GLN A 686 -5.42 64.19 -59.35
N VAL A 687 -6.53 63.73 -58.78
CA VAL A 687 -7.87 64.31 -59.03
C VAL A 687 -7.90 65.78 -58.64
N LEU A 688 -7.43 66.14 -57.43
CA LEU A 688 -7.36 67.53 -56.98
C LEU A 688 -6.46 68.40 -57.88
N LEU A 689 -5.34 67.86 -58.38
CA LEU A 689 -4.49 68.56 -59.35
C LEU A 689 -5.23 68.82 -60.67
N TRP A 690 -6.00 67.84 -61.16
CA TRP A 690 -6.81 67.99 -62.37
C TRP A 690 -7.98 68.96 -62.17
N GLU A 691 -8.64 68.93 -61.02
CA GLU A 691 -9.67 69.92 -60.67
C GLU A 691 -9.11 71.34 -60.67
N LYS A 692 -7.95 71.57 -60.03
CA LYS A 692 -7.27 72.88 -60.07
C LYS A 692 -6.91 73.30 -61.50
N LYS A 693 -6.40 72.39 -62.34
CA LYS A 693 -6.13 72.69 -63.77
C LYS A 693 -7.40 73.06 -64.54
N ILE A 694 -8.51 72.36 -64.29
CA ILE A 694 -9.82 72.67 -64.91
C ILE A 694 -10.32 74.03 -64.43
N GLN A 695 -10.14 74.34 -63.15
CA GLN A 695 -10.57 75.61 -62.55
C GLN A 695 -9.76 76.79 -63.11
N LEU A 696 -8.44 76.65 -63.21
CA LEU A 696 -7.58 77.62 -63.91
C LEU A 696 -7.96 77.78 -65.39
N ALA A 697 -8.32 76.69 -66.08
CA ALA A 697 -8.78 76.77 -67.47
C ALA A 697 -10.15 77.48 -67.61
N LYS A 698 -11.06 77.31 -66.64
CA LYS A 698 -12.33 78.03 -66.56
C LYS A 698 -12.11 79.52 -66.27
N GLU A 699 -11.26 79.84 -65.29
CA GLU A 699 -10.88 81.22 -64.95
C GLU A 699 -10.17 81.91 -66.12
N MET A 700 -9.25 81.23 -66.82
CA MET A 700 -8.64 81.74 -68.05
C MET A 700 -9.69 81.98 -69.14
N LYS A 701 -10.68 81.10 -69.30
CA LYS A 701 -11.76 81.27 -70.29
C LYS A 701 -12.70 82.42 -69.95
N GLU A 702 -12.97 82.65 -68.67
CA GLU A 702 -13.76 83.81 -68.19
C GLU A 702 -12.96 85.11 -68.33
N ALA A 703 -11.66 85.10 -68.05
CA ALA A 703 -10.76 86.23 -68.28
C ALA A 703 -10.62 86.57 -69.79
N LEU A 704 -10.44 85.57 -70.65
CA LEU A 704 -10.42 85.70 -72.13
C LEU A 704 -11.82 85.94 -72.73
N GLY A 705 -12.88 85.81 -71.94
CA GLY A 705 -14.28 86.08 -72.32
C GLY A 705 -14.73 87.53 -72.11
N SER A 706 -13.85 88.40 -71.59
CA SER A 706 -14.09 89.84 -71.46
C SER A 706 -13.50 90.62 -72.64
N GLY A 707 -14.25 90.72 -73.73
CA GLY A 707 -13.89 91.56 -74.88
C GLY A 707 -14.06 93.06 -74.57
N SER A 708 -13.11 93.65 -73.85
CA SER A 708 -13.06 95.09 -73.53
C SER A 708 -12.18 95.92 -74.50
N ASP A 709 -11.85 95.40 -75.70
CA ASP A 709 -10.94 96.05 -76.67
C ASP A 709 -11.55 96.32 -78.06
N GLN A 710 -12.89 96.43 -78.18
CA GLN A 710 -13.55 96.78 -79.46
C GLN A 710 -14.26 98.15 -79.48
N GLY A 711 -14.35 98.85 -78.35
CA GLY A 711 -15.02 100.16 -78.25
C GLY A 711 -14.21 101.33 -78.83
N GLU A 712 -12.89 101.32 -78.70
CA GLU A 712 -12.03 102.48 -79.02
C GLU A 712 -11.61 102.52 -80.50
N ILE A 713 -11.52 101.36 -81.17
CA ILE A 713 -11.19 101.25 -82.61
C ILE A 713 -12.38 101.64 -83.53
N HIS A 714 -13.61 101.62 -83.00
CA HIS A 714 -14.81 102.12 -83.72
C HIS A 714 -15.06 103.62 -83.52
N ALA A 715 -14.64 104.21 -82.39
CA ALA A 715 -14.72 105.64 -82.12
C ALA A 715 -13.78 106.47 -83.04
N MET A 716 -12.54 106.01 -83.27
CA MET A 716 -11.59 106.69 -84.17
C MET A 716 -11.93 106.56 -85.67
N LYS A 717 -12.67 105.53 -86.10
CA LYS A 717 -13.13 105.36 -87.51
C LYS A 717 -14.42 106.14 -87.83
N ALA A 718 -15.19 106.55 -86.82
CA ALA A 718 -16.40 107.37 -86.99
C ALA A 718 -16.09 108.87 -87.14
N GLU A 719 -15.04 109.39 -86.49
CA GLU A 719 -14.67 110.81 -86.53
C GLU A 719 -14.15 111.25 -87.92
N ILE A 720 -13.40 110.37 -88.62
CA ILE A 720 -12.90 110.61 -89.99
C ILE A 720 -14.03 110.64 -91.04
N ARG A 721 -15.19 110.03 -90.77
CA ARG A 721 -16.40 110.12 -91.63
C ARG A 721 -17.30 111.33 -91.30
N ARG A 722 -17.18 111.94 -90.11
CA ARG A 722 -18.00 113.08 -89.67
C ARG A 722 -17.60 114.42 -90.31
N MET A 723 -16.34 114.63 -90.68
CA MET A 723 -15.90 115.87 -91.35
C MET A 723 -16.25 115.94 -92.86
N GLN A 724 -16.25 114.82 -93.59
CA GLN A 724 -16.56 114.80 -95.04
C GLN A 724 -18.07 114.91 -95.36
N VAL A 725 -18.93 114.66 -94.37
CA VAL A 725 -20.41 114.75 -94.51
C VAL A 725 -20.96 116.15 -94.18
N ARG A 726 -20.22 116.99 -93.43
CA ARG A 726 -20.63 118.37 -93.07
C ARG A 726 -20.69 119.34 -94.26
N TYR A 727 -19.94 119.11 -95.35
CA TYR A 727 -19.92 120.01 -96.52
C TYR A 727 -21.11 119.80 -97.50
N GLY A 728 -21.68 118.59 -97.56
CA GLY A 728 -22.85 118.30 -98.43
C GLY A 728 -24.22 118.58 -97.79
N GLN A 729 -24.24 118.88 -96.48
CA GLN A 729 -25.47 119.04 -95.69
C GLN A 729 -26.04 120.47 -95.68
N LEU A 730 -25.27 121.51 -96.04
CA LEU A 730 -25.77 122.90 -96.00
C LEU A 730 -26.75 123.25 -97.14
N LEU A 731 -26.65 122.60 -98.32
CA LEU A 731 -27.40 123.00 -99.52
C LEU A 731 -28.74 122.29 -99.75
N LYS A 732 -29.09 121.28 -98.94
CA LYS A 732 -30.39 120.57 -99.01
C LYS A 732 -31.28 120.76 -97.77
N GLN A 733 -30.80 121.50 -96.78
CA GLN A 733 -31.49 121.76 -95.50
C GLN A 733 -32.60 122.83 -95.60
N GLN A 734 -32.69 123.62 -96.68
CA GLN A 734 -33.73 124.65 -96.82
C GLN A 734 -35.09 124.11 -97.32
N GLU A 735 -35.14 123.08 -98.18
CA GLU A 735 -36.40 122.49 -98.68
C GLU A 735 -36.87 121.25 -97.91
N LYS A 736 -36.03 120.71 -97.02
CA LYS A 736 -36.41 119.66 -96.05
C LYS A 736 -37.19 120.22 -94.86
N LEU A 737 -36.91 121.46 -94.44
CA LEU A 737 -37.45 122.04 -93.20
C LEU A 737 -38.98 122.15 -93.19
N VAL A 738 -39.62 122.42 -94.33
CA VAL A 738 -41.08 122.60 -94.44
C VAL A 738 -41.85 121.27 -94.59
N ARG A 739 -41.23 120.24 -95.18
CA ARG A 739 -41.84 118.88 -95.27
C ARG A 739 -41.57 118.01 -94.03
N ASP A 740 -40.50 118.29 -93.28
CA ASP A 740 -40.15 117.52 -92.08
C ASP A 740 -40.95 117.90 -90.82
N MET A 741 -41.54 119.10 -90.77
CA MET A 741 -42.34 119.56 -89.63
C MET A 741 -43.69 118.84 -89.51
N GLU A 742 -44.38 118.55 -90.62
CA GLU A 742 -45.65 117.77 -90.63
C GLU A 742 -45.44 116.27 -90.42
N ALA A 743 -44.35 115.71 -90.94
CA ALA A 743 -44.01 114.30 -90.72
C ALA A 743 -43.41 114.04 -89.32
N SER A 744 -43.03 115.05 -88.53
CA SER A 744 -42.42 114.87 -87.20
C SER A 744 -43.41 114.39 -86.12
N VAL A 745 -44.69 114.77 -86.19
CA VAL A 745 -45.71 114.34 -85.22
C VAL A 745 -46.20 112.91 -85.52
N SER A 746 -46.42 112.58 -86.80
CA SER A 746 -46.70 111.21 -87.22
C SER A 746 -45.49 110.27 -87.00
N ARG A 747 -44.26 110.80 -86.99
CA ARG A 747 -43.06 110.05 -86.60
C ARG A 747 -42.96 109.84 -85.09
N ARG A 748 -43.44 110.74 -84.21
CA ARG A 748 -43.49 110.50 -82.76
C ARG A 748 -44.52 109.44 -82.35
N GLU A 749 -45.71 109.43 -82.96
CA GLU A 749 -46.68 108.32 -82.78
C GLU A 749 -46.10 106.98 -83.28
N MET A 750 -45.38 106.98 -84.41
CA MET A 750 -44.74 105.78 -84.95
C MET A 750 -43.48 105.35 -84.16
N ILE A 751 -42.80 106.27 -83.47
CA ILE A 751 -41.66 105.98 -82.57
C ILE A 751 -42.13 105.42 -81.23
N ALA A 752 -43.29 105.85 -80.71
CA ALA A 752 -43.91 105.22 -79.54
C ALA A 752 -44.39 103.78 -79.85
N ILE A 753 -45.07 103.60 -80.98
CA ILE A 753 -45.54 102.27 -81.43
C ILE A 753 -44.35 101.35 -81.83
N ARG A 754 -43.24 101.93 -82.32
CA ARG A 754 -42.01 101.17 -82.64
C ARG A 754 -41.14 100.90 -81.40
N GLY A 755 -41.19 101.73 -80.36
CA GLY A 755 -40.54 101.48 -79.06
C GLY A 755 -41.17 100.31 -78.30
N GLU A 756 -42.50 100.16 -78.37
CA GLU A 756 -43.20 99.00 -77.79
C GLU A 756 -43.06 97.73 -78.63
N ALA A 757 -42.96 97.84 -79.96
CA ALA A 757 -42.80 96.69 -80.86
C ALA A 757 -41.37 96.12 -80.94
N GLN A 758 -40.33 96.80 -80.43
CA GLN A 758 -38.94 96.35 -80.55
C GLN A 758 -38.39 95.60 -79.31
N ASN A 759 -39.17 95.48 -78.23
CA ASN A 759 -38.90 94.51 -77.15
C ASN A 759 -39.47 93.10 -77.42
N LYS A 760 -40.17 92.89 -78.54
CA LYS A 760 -40.65 91.56 -78.98
C LYS A 760 -40.49 91.37 -80.50
N ALA A 761 -39.30 90.90 -80.88
CA ALA A 761 -38.88 90.36 -82.19
C ALA A 761 -38.62 91.37 -83.32
N ASP A 762 -37.40 91.31 -83.92
CA ASP A 762 -37.30 90.82 -85.30
C ASP A 762 -35.86 90.65 -85.86
N LYS A 763 -35.59 89.37 -86.20
CA LYS A 763 -35.25 88.88 -87.56
C LYS A 763 -33.79 88.80 -88.03
N LYS A 764 -33.37 87.53 -88.10
CA LYS A 764 -32.60 86.92 -89.20
C LYS A 764 -33.10 87.37 -90.58
N HIS A 765 -32.21 87.34 -91.58
CA HIS A 765 -32.48 86.60 -92.83
C HIS A 765 -31.23 85.92 -93.44
N SER A 766 -31.17 84.60 -93.18
CA SER A 766 -30.85 83.43 -94.03
C SER A 766 -29.74 83.41 -95.10
N THR A 767 -28.92 82.35 -95.02
CA THR A 767 -28.66 81.41 -96.13
C THR A 767 -28.95 79.96 -95.69
N LYS A 768 -29.38 79.09 -96.61
CA LYS A 768 -30.03 77.77 -96.39
C LYS A 768 -29.23 76.70 -95.61
N SER A 769 -27.95 76.92 -95.28
CA SER A 769 -27.05 75.94 -94.63
C SER A 769 -27.23 75.86 -93.09
N ASP A 770 -27.45 77.00 -92.43
CA ASP A 770 -27.44 77.09 -90.96
C ASP A 770 -28.70 76.51 -90.29
N CYS A 771 -29.79 76.36 -91.05
CA CYS A 771 -31.01 75.74 -90.55
C CYS A 771 -30.93 74.20 -90.54
N GLN A 772 -30.09 73.60 -91.40
CA GLN A 772 -29.82 72.16 -91.37
C GLN A 772 -28.77 71.83 -90.29
N GLN A 773 -27.78 72.68 -90.05
CA GLN A 773 -26.79 72.51 -88.97
C GLN A 773 -27.41 72.62 -87.58
N ARG A 774 -28.25 73.63 -87.29
CA ARG A 774 -28.95 73.70 -85.97
C ARG A 774 -29.93 72.55 -85.72
N LYS A 775 -30.53 71.98 -86.77
CA LYS A 775 -31.40 70.79 -86.65
C LYS A 775 -30.57 69.50 -86.47
N GLN A 776 -29.38 69.43 -87.05
CA GLN A 776 -28.42 68.33 -86.83
C GLN A 776 -27.75 68.42 -85.45
N GLU A 777 -27.42 69.61 -84.95
CA GLU A 777 -26.88 69.83 -83.61
C GLU A 777 -27.91 69.49 -82.52
N LEU A 778 -29.18 69.87 -82.69
CA LEU A 778 -30.24 69.43 -81.76
C LEU A 778 -30.48 67.93 -81.84
N ARG A 779 -30.40 67.31 -83.03
CA ARG A 779 -30.44 65.84 -83.17
C ARG A 779 -29.19 65.15 -82.62
N LYS A 780 -28.03 65.81 -82.61
CA LYS A 780 -26.79 65.30 -82.02
C LYS A 780 -26.85 65.38 -80.50
N LYS A 781 -27.33 66.48 -79.93
CA LYS A 781 -27.59 66.63 -78.48
C LYS A 781 -28.67 65.68 -77.97
N ILE A 782 -29.72 65.42 -78.75
CA ILE A 782 -30.73 64.40 -78.41
C ILE A 782 -30.14 62.99 -78.49
N ARG A 783 -29.28 62.69 -79.47
CA ARG A 783 -28.58 61.39 -79.55
C ARG A 783 -27.54 61.22 -78.45
N GLU A 784 -26.76 62.24 -78.11
CA GLU A 784 -25.82 62.25 -77.00
C GLU A 784 -26.56 62.09 -75.65
N ALA A 785 -27.72 62.74 -75.49
CA ALA A 785 -28.57 62.52 -74.31
C ALA A 785 -29.18 61.10 -74.28
N GLN A 786 -29.59 60.54 -75.42
CA GLN A 786 -30.08 59.17 -75.52
C GLN A 786 -28.97 58.13 -75.28
N GLU A 787 -27.75 58.37 -75.77
CA GLU A 787 -26.57 57.54 -75.56
C GLU A 787 -26.12 57.60 -74.09
N ASN A 788 -26.17 58.78 -73.47
CA ASN A 788 -25.94 58.93 -72.04
C ASN A 788 -27.03 58.24 -71.20
N ILE A 789 -28.29 58.28 -71.61
CA ILE A 789 -29.39 57.53 -70.97
C ILE A 789 -29.18 56.02 -71.15
N CYS A 790 -28.75 55.55 -72.31
CA CYS A 790 -28.40 54.15 -72.54
C CYS A 790 -27.21 53.71 -71.68
N ASN A 791 -26.16 54.52 -71.58
CA ASN A 791 -24.99 54.24 -70.74
C ASN A 791 -25.36 54.25 -69.25
N CYS A 792 -26.22 55.16 -68.81
CA CYS A 792 -26.76 55.15 -67.44
C CYS A 792 -27.64 53.92 -67.19
N ASN A 793 -28.48 53.53 -68.13
CA ASN A 793 -29.30 52.32 -68.02
C ASN A 793 -28.44 51.04 -68.03
N GLN A 794 -27.34 51.03 -68.78
CA GLN A 794 -26.38 49.94 -68.81
C GLN A 794 -25.59 49.86 -67.49
N ALA A 795 -25.15 50.99 -66.94
CA ALA A 795 -24.55 51.05 -65.61
C ALA A 795 -25.54 50.61 -64.51
N ILE A 796 -26.82 50.98 -64.62
CA ILE A 796 -27.86 50.52 -63.69
C ILE A 796 -28.09 49.00 -63.82
N LEU A 797 -28.05 48.44 -65.04
CA LEU A 797 -28.14 47.00 -65.26
C LEU A 797 -26.92 46.25 -64.70
N GLU A 798 -25.70 46.78 -64.89
CA GLU A 798 -24.48 46.22 -64.31
C GLU A 798 -24.50 46.30 -62.78
N LEU A 799 -24.99 47.39 -62.20
CA LEU A 799 -25.18 47.52 -60.75
C LEU A 799 -26.26 46.57 -60.20
N LYS A 800 -27.34 46.33 -60.95
CA LYS A 800 -28.35 45.32 -60.59
C LYS A 800 -27.80 43.90 -60.69
N ASN A 801 -27.05 43.59 -61.74
CA ASN A 801 -26.43 42.27 -61.92
C ASN A 801 -25.37 42.01 -60.84
N THR A 802 -24.56 43.00 -60.48
CA THR A 802 -23.62 42.88 -59.37
C THR A 802 -24.34 42.74 -58.03
N GLN A 803 -25.42 43.50 -57.79
CA GLN A 803 -26.27 43.35 -56.61
C GLN A 803 -26.91 41.95 -56.52
N GLU A 804 -27.40 41.39 -57.63
CA GLU A 804 -27.95 40.03 -57.70
C GLU A 804 -26.86 38.96 -57.46
N SER A 805 -25.66 39.13 -58.03
CA SER A 805 -24.53 38.23 -57.80
C SER A 805 -24.04 38.25 -56.33
N PHE A 806 -24.02 39.43 -55.70
CA PHE A 806 -23.72 39.56 -54.27
C PHE A 806 -24.85 38.96 -53.42
N ARG A 807 -26.11 39.11 -53.82
CA ARG A 807 -27.23 38.48 -53.12
C ARG A 807 -27.19 36.95 -53.23
N ALA A 808 -26.78 36.41 -54.38
CA ALA A 808 -26.60 34.98 -54.59
C ALA A 808 -25.46 34.43 -53.72
N THR A 809 -24.28 35.03 -53.77
CA THR A 809 -23.13 34.62 -52.92
C THR A 809 -23.44 34.76 -51.43
N LEU A 810 -24.14 35.80 -51.00
CA LEU A 810 -24.57 35.96 -49.60
C LEU A 810 -25.60 34.90 -49.21
N SER A 811 -26.47 34.47 -50.13
CA SER A 811 -27.40 33.35 -49.89
C SER A 811 -26.68 32.00 -49.78
N GLU A 812 -25.65 31.76 -50.60
CA GLU A 812 -24.79 30.57 -50.53
C GLU A 812 -24.03 30.53 -49.20
N LYS A 813 -23.42 31.65 -48.78
CA LYS A 813 -22.75 31.75 -47.48
C LYS A 813 -23.70 31.58 -46.30
N LYS A 814 -24.95 32.07 -46.40
CA LYS A 814 -26.00 31.77 -45.40
C LYS A 814 -26.36 30.29 -45.37
N GLN A 815 -26.46 29.61 -46.51
CA GLN A 815 -26.71 28.17 -46.56
C GLN A 815 -25.54 27.34 -46.01
N GLU A 816 -24.30 27.74 -46.29
CA GLU A 816 -23.10 27.12 -45.70
C GLU A 816 -23.07 27.28 -44.18
N LEU A 817 -23.38 28.48 -43.67
CA LEU A 817 -23.51 28.73 -42.22
C LEU A 817 -24.61 27.88 -41.59
N CYS A 818 -25.80 27.80 -42.19
CA CYS A 818 -26.87 26.92 -41.68
C CYS A 818 -26.45 25.44 -41.67
N ARG A 819 -25.69 24.98 -42.68
CA ARG A 819 -25.16 23.60 -42.71
C ARG A 819 -24.11 23.36 -41.63
N LEU A 820 -23.20 24.32 -41.41
CA LEU A 820 -22.20 24.23 -40.35
C LEU A 820 -22.85 24.30 -38.96
N GLN A 821 -23.87 25.13 -38.79
CA GLN A 821 -24.64 25.23 -37.56
C GLN A 821 -25.40 23.94 -37.27
N ALA A 822 -26.06 23.33 -38.26
CA ALA A 822 -26.71 22.02 -38.10
C ALA A 822 -25.70 20.89 -37.76
N LYS A 823 -24.48 20.95 -38.33
CA LYS A 823 -23.41 20.02 -37.96
C LYS A 823 -22.90 20.23 -36.54
N ALA A 824 -22.71 21.48 -36.11
CA ALA A 824 -22.34 21.82 -34.74
C ALA A 824 -23.39 21.34 -33.75
N GLU A 825 -24.68 21.61 -34.02
CA GLU A 825 -25.80 21.13 -33.21
C GLU A 825 -25.87 19.59 -33.16
N SER A 826 -25.54 18.87 -34.26
CA SER A 826 -25.47 17.40 -34.23
C SER A 826 -24.30 16.88 -33.40
N LEU A 827 -23.14 17.54 -33.45
CA LEU A 827 -21.98 17.16 -32.64
C LEU A 827 -22.22 17.46 -31.16
N ASP A 828 -22.89 18.57 -30.84
CA ASP A 828 -23.30 18.89 -29.47
C ASP A 828 -24.26 17.82 -28.91
N LEU A 829 -25.21 17.34 -29.74
CA LEU A 829 -26.08 16.22 -29.36
C LEU A 829 -25.30 14.93 -29.12
N ASP A 830 -24.32 14.60 -29.97
CA ASP A 830 -23.47 13.41 -29.79
C ASP A 830 -22.63 13.52 -28.51
N VAL A 831 -22.08 14.70 -28.21
CA VAL A 831 -21.34 14.98 -26.98
C VAL A 831 -22.25 14.82 -25.75
N GLU A 832 -23.47 15.37 -25.79
CA GLU A 832 -24.45 15.20 -24.71
C GLU A 832 -24.83 13.73 -24.49
N CYS A 833 -25.03 12.97 -25.57
CA CYS A 833 -25.29 11.53 -25.51
C CYS A 833 -24.13 10.77 -24.85
N LEU A 834 -22.89 10.98 -25.31
CA LEU A 834 -21.69 10.32 -24.77
C LEU A 834 -21.43 10.71 -23.30
N GLN A 835 -21.69 11.96 -22.92
CA GLN A 835 -21.59 12.40 -21.52
C GLN A 835 -22.62 11.70 -20.63
N ASN A 836 -23.84 11.52 -21.13
CA ASN A 836 -24.89 10.81 -20.39
C ASN A 836 -24.61 9.30 -20.28
N GLU A 837 -24.09 8.67 -21.33
CA GLU A 837 -23.61 7.27 -21.28
C GLU A 837 -22.45 7.11 -20.29
N LYS A 838 -21.48 8.03 -20.30
CA LYS A 838 -20.38 8.04 -19.32
C LYS A 838 -20.90 8.14 -17.88
N ARG A 839 -21.89 9.01 -17.63
CA ARG A 839 -22.53 9.15 -16.30
C ARG A 839 -23.25 7.86 -15.89
N TRP A 840 -23.95 7.20 -16.81
CA TRP A 840 -24.63 5.94 -16.53
C TRP A 840 -23.64 4.81 -16.24
N ASN A 841 -22.61 4.66 -17.07
CA ASN A 841 -21.55 3.66 -16.87
C ASN A 841 -20.83 3.86 -15.53
N LEU A 842 -20.63 5.11 -15.10
CA LEU A 842 -20.10 5.42 -13.78
C LEU A 842 -21.05 4.96 -12.65
N LEU A 843 -22.36 5.21 -12.80
CA LEU A 843 -23.36 4.75 -11.82
C LEU A 843 -23.46 3.22 -11.76
N GLU A 844 -23.35 2.53 -12.90
CA GLU A 844 -23.28 1.06 -12.95
C GLU A 844 -22.00 0.53 -12.32
N LEU A 845 -20.85 1.15 -12.60
CA LEU A 845 -19.59 0.78 -11.98
C LEU A 845 -19.66 0.92 -10.45
N VAL A 846 -20.23 2.01 -9.95
CA VAL A 846 -20.45 2.22 -8.51
C VAL A 846 -21.42 1.18 -7.94
N ALA A 847 -22.48 0.82 -8.66
CA ALA A 847 -23.40 -0.24 -8.24
C ALA A 847 -22.73 -1.62 -8.20
N HIS A 848 -21.91 -1.96 -9.18
CA HIS A 848 -21.12 -3.19 -9.20
C HIS A 848 -20.06 -3.21 -8.10
N GLN A 849 -19.40 -2.10 -7.83
CA GLN A 849 -18.47 -1.96 -6.71
C GLN A 849 -19.18 -2.10 -5.36
N ALA A 850 -20.37 -1.54 -5.20
CA ALA A 850 -21.19 -1.73 -4.00
C ALA A 850 -21.64 -3.19 -3.84
N HIS A 851 -22.07 -3.84 -4.93
CA HIS A 851 -22.42 -5.26 -4.93
C HIS A 851 -21.22 -6.15 -4.60
N GLN A 852 -20.04 -5.85 -5.15
CA GLN A 852 -18.79 -6.53 -4.82
C GLN A 852 -18.41 -6.36 -3.36
N LYS A 853 -18.56 -5.15 -2.79
CA LYS A 853 -18.36 -4.90 -1.35
C LYS A 853 -19.34 -5.69 -0.49
N HIS A 854 -20.60 -5.81 -0.91
CA HIS A 854 -21.59 -6.65 -0.22
C HIS A 854 -21.23 -8.15 -0.30
N LEU A 855 -20.77 -8.64 -1.46
CA LEU A 855 -20.29 -10.02 -1.62
C LEU A 855 -19.01 -10.30 -0.82
N GLN A 856 -18.10 -9.33 -0.73
CA GLN A 856 -16.90 -9.41 0.11
C GLN A 856 -17.28 -9.42 1.59
N ALA A 857 -18.22 -8.57 2.03
CA ALA A 857 -18.75 -8.58 3.39
C ALA A 857 -19.49 -9.90 3.73
N LEU A 858 -20.14 -10.53 2.74
CA LEU A 858 -20.74 -11.87 2.88
C LEU A 858 -19.66 -12.94 3.07
N ARG A 859 -18.58 -12.90 2.27
CA ARG A 859 -17.42 -13.80 2.39
C ARG A 859 -16.68 -13.62 3.72
N GLU A 860 -16.67 -12.41 4.26
CA GLU A 860 -16.09 -12.09 5.57
C GLU A 860 -17.05 -12.35 6.76
N GLY A 861 -18.27 -12.82 6.51
CA GLY A 861 -19.26 -13.13 7.56
C GLY A 861 -19.86 -11.90 8.26
N LYS A 862 -19.61 -10.68 7.77
CA LYS A 862 -20.06 -9.41 8.36
C LYS A 862 -21.36 -8.88 7.75
N TYR A 863 -21.84 -9.48 6.66
CA TYR A 863 -23.07 -9.09 5.99
C TYR A 863 -24.27 -9.85 6.55
N ARG A 864 -25.25 -9.12 7.09
CA ARG A 864 -26.53 -9.68 7.55
C ARG A 864 -27.54 -9.57 6.41
N ALA A 865 -28.02 -10.70 5.88
CA ALA A 865 -29.07 -10.70 4.88
C ALA A 865 -30.32 -10.02 5.45
N LEU A 866 -30.89 -9.07 4.70
CA LEU A 866 -32.09 -8.34 5.10
C LEU A 866 -33.37 -9.19 4.95
N SER A 867 -33.26 -10.43 4.46
CA SER A 867 -34.37 -11.37 4.28
C SER A 867 -33.79 -12.78 4.18
N ASP A 868 -34.10 -13.64 5.15
CA ASP A 868 -33.58 -15.02 5.24
C ASP A 868 -34.47 -16.04 4.49
N THR A 869 -35.62 -15.60 3.94
CA THR A 869 -36.54 -16.43 3.15
C THR A 869 -36.65 -15.92 1.71
N ASP A 870 -36.68 -16.86 0.75
CA ASP A 870 -36.82 -16.56 -0.68
C ASP A 870 -38.08 -15.75 -1.01
N GLU A 871 -39.14 -15.93 -0.22
CA GLU A 871 -40.41 -15.19 -0.34
C GLU A 871 -40.24 -13.71 0.06
N ALA A 872 -39.52 -13.43 1.16
CA ALA A 872 -39.24 -12.05 1.57
C ALA A 872 -38.27 -11.33 0.61
N CYS A 873 -37.32 -12.05 -0.01
CA CYS A 873 -36.49 -11.51 -1.08
C CYS A 873 -37.31 -11.14 -2.33
N ARG A 874 -38.26 -11.99 -2.74
CA ARG A 874 -39.17 -11.71 -3.86
C ARG A 874 -40.07 -10.51 -3.57
N ASP A 875 -40.62 -10.40 -2.36
CA ASP A 875 -41.44 -9.24 -1.96
C ASP A 875 -40.64 -7.93 -1.95
N GLN A 876 -39.36 -7.97 -1.55
CA GLN A 876 -38.48 -6.79 -1.60
C GLN A 876 -38.11 -6.44 -3.04
N GLN A 877 -37.86 -7.43 -3.91
CA GLN A 877 -37.64 -7.20 -5.34
C GLN A 877 -38.89 -6.63 -6.02
N GLU A 878 -40.09 -7.08 -5.68
CA GLU A 878 -41.35 -6.53 -6.18
C GLU A 878 -41.61 -5.11 -5.67
N LYS A 879 -41.30 -4.80 -4.41
CA LYS A 879 -41.36 -3.42 -3.88
C LYS A 879 -40.36 -2.49 -4.58
N LEU A 880 -39.15 -2.96 -4.86
CA LEU A 880 -38.16 -2.21 -5.64
C LEU A 880 -38.62 -2.02 -7.09
N ARG A 881 -39.24 -3.03 -7.70
CA ARG A 881 -39.85 -2.95 -9.04
C ARG A 881 -40.99 -1.93 -9.07
N GLY A 882 -41.88 -1.94 -8.07
CA GLY A 882 -42.96 -0.96 -7.93
C GLY A 882 -42.43 0.46 -7.76
N ARG A 883 -41.35 0.65 -6.98
CA ARG A 883 -40.66 1.94 -6.84
C ARG A 883 -40.03 2.41 -8.14
N LEU A 884 -39.35 1.54 -8.89
CA LEU A 884 -38.76 1.86 -10.18
C LEU A 884 -39.82 2.22 -11.24
N GLN A 885 -40.96 1.53 -11.25
CA GLN A 885 -42.10 1.85 -12.12
C GLN A 885 -42.76 3.19 -11.72
N SER A 886 -42.85 3.48 -10.42
CA SER A 886 -43.33 4.77 -9.91
C SER A 886 -42.40 5.91 -10.30
N ILE A 887 -41.08 5.74 -10.17
CA ILE A 887 -40.08 6.71 -10.61
C ILE A 887 -40.12 6.88 -12.13
N HIS A 888 -40.25 5.80 -12.90
CA HIS A 888 -40.38 5.87 -14.35
C HIS A 888 -41.61 6.67 -14.79
N SER A 889 -42.77 6.45 -14.14
CA SER A 889 -43.99 7.22 -14.42
C SER A 889 -43.90 8.69 -13.99
N ILE A 890 -43.20 9.00 -12.89
CA ILE A 890 -42.91 10.39 -12.48
C ILE A 890 -42.01 11.08 -13.51
N VAL A 891 -40.94 10.41 -13.96
CA VAL A 891 -40.02 10.95 -14.98
C VAL A 891 -40.74 11.15 -16.32
N GLN A 892 -41.66 10.25 -16.68
CA GLN A 892 -42.48 10.40 -17.88
C GLN A 892 -43.45 11.58 -17.76
N ARG A 893 -44.09 11.75 -16.61
CA ARG A 893 -44.99 12.87 -16.31
C ARG A 893 -44.25 14.22 -16.32
N VAL A 894 -43.05 14.30 -15.75
CA VAL A 894 -42.21 15.51 -15.76
C VAL A 894 -41.74 15.87 -17.18
N ARG A 895 -41.53 14.89 -18.06
CA ARG A 895 -41.21 15.15 -19.47
C ARG A 895 -42.39 15.71 -20.26
N GLU A 896 -43.61 15.28 -19.93
CA GLU A 896 -44.85 15.78 -20.53
C GLU A 896 -45.20 17.17 -19.99
N GLU A 897 -44.98 17.44 -18.70
CA GLU A 897 -45.26 18.72 -18.05
C GLU A 897 -44.22 19.82 -18.34
N GLN A 898 -42.97 19.47 -18.65
CA GLN A 898 -41.89 20.43 -18.92
C GLN A 898 -41.05 20.08 -20.16
N PRO A 899 -41.44 20.52 -21.37
CA PRO A 899 -40.73 20.19 -22.63
C PRO A 899 -39.30 20.76 -22.70
N ARG A 900 -38.98 21.80 -21.91
CA ARG A 900 -37.62 22.36 -21.82
C ARG A 900 -36.62 21.41 -21.14
N HIS A 901 -37.08 20.53 -20.25
CA HIS A 901 -36.24 19.55 -19.56
C HIS A 901 -36.28 18.16 -20.21
N GLN A 902 -37.00 18.02 -21.33
CA GLN A 902 -37.12 16.76 -22.06
C GLN A 902 -35.77 16.20 -22.49
N ARG A 903 -34.85 17.07 -22.96
CA ARG A 903 -33.48 16.69 -23.37
C ARG A 903 -32.65 16.14 -22.20
N ALA A 904 -32.68 16.80 -21.04
CA ALA A 904 -31.91 16.38 -19.86
C ALA A 904 -32.45 15.08 -19.21
N LEU A 905 -33.76 14.81 -19.33
CA LEU A 905 -34.40 13.61 -18.77
C LEU A 905 -34.52 12.46 -19.78
N GLN A 906 -34.36 12.78 -21.08
CA GLN A 906 -33.57 12.06 -22.08
C GLN A 906 -33.20 10.60 -21.77
N TRP A 907 -31.95 10.50 -21.34
CA TRP A 907 -31.20 9.32 -21.00
C TRP A 907 -31.77 8.57 -19.79
N LEU A 908 -32.20 9.27 -18.72
CA LEU A 908 -32.78 8.64 -17.51
C LEU A 908 -33.98 7.76 -17.84
N SER A 909 -34.83 8.19 -18.77
CA SER A 909 -35.99 7.40 -19.21
C SER A 909 -35.58 6.13 -19.97
N GLN A 910 -34.55 6.20 -20.82
CA GLN A 910 -34.05 5.09 -21.64
C GLN A 910 -33.33 4.08 -20.75
N SER A 911 -32.52 4.54 -19.80
CA SER A 911 -31.83 3.71 -18.82
C SER A 911 -32.81 3.01 -17.85
N LEU A 912 -33.81 3.71 -17.32
CA LEU A 912 -34.86 3.09 -16.49
C LEU A 912 -35.66 2.03 -17.27
N ARG A 913 -35.91 2.27 -18.57
CA ARG A 913 -36.58 1.31 -19.45
C ARG A 913 -35.72 0.07 -19.71
N SER A 914 -34.41 0.24 -19.88
CA SER A 914 -33.47 -0.88 -20.06
C SER A 914 -33.41 -1.78 -18.81
N ARG A 915 -33.38 -1.21 -17.59
CA ARG A 915 -33.43 -1.99 -16.34
C ARG A 915 -34.77 -2.67 -16.07
N LEU A 916 -35.88 -2.03 -16.46
CA LEU A 916 -37.21 -2.66 -16.39
C LEU A 916 -37.39 -3.77 -17.44
N GLY A 917 -36.62 -3.74 -18.54
CA GLY A 917 -36.65 -4.72 -19.63
C GLY A 917 -35.67 -5.89 -19.48
N ALA A 918 -34.50 -5.66 -18.89
CA ALA A 918 -33.42 -6.65 -18.77
C ALA A 918 -33.69 -7.82 -17.79
N GLU A 919 -34.79 -7.79 -17.03
CA GLU A 919 -35.18 -8.87 -16.11
C GLU A 919 -36.44 -9.63 -16.56
N LYS A 920 -36.95 -9.37 -17.77
CA LYS A 920 -38.02 -10.18 -18.41
C LYS A 920 -37.48 -11.26 -19.36
N ALA A 921 -36.16 -11.28 -19.57
CA ALA A 921 -35.42 -12.36 -20.22
C ALA A 921 -34.63 -13.09 -19.12
#